data_AF-A0A1F3YCL1-F1
#
_entry.id   AF-A0A1F3YCL1-F1
#
_cell.length_a   1.000
_cell.length_b   1.000
_cell.length_c   1.000
_cell.angle_alpha   90.00
_cell.angle_beta   90.00
_cell.angle_gamma   90.00
#
_symmetry.space_group_name_H-M   'P 1'
#
loop_
_entity.id
_entity.type
_entity.pdbx_description
1 polymer ?
#
loop_
_entity_poly.entity_id
_entity_poly.type
_entity_poly.pdbx_seq_one_letter_code
_entity_poly.pdbx_strand_id
1 'polypeptide(L)'
;MGFAFFRVLSTFCTSFLFFSILTANQASATSVFGINAGGPAYNYGSGIVYKADANFSGGRTATFSNTVAGTSSPTLYQSERYGNFSYSIPVDNGGYSVMLRFAELYWTAAGRRVFDVSINGTRVISGLDIFAKVGRNAPYNLTFPVNVSNGVINIVFTTRVDNAKVSAILITPTSSPTPTPTATPTPTATPTPTATPTPTATPTIAPITPPQPEIISQAGWKLKYVDSVEAVDPKDGDKGGANAFDGNPATYWHTEYTNANPMPPHEIQVDLGSSYNISGFLYQPKVDANPEIFNGTIVQYEFYVSTDGTNWGTAVSSGTFASDLTRKSASFFPKTGRYVRLRALKEINGNPWTNVAELNVLGVKPLSPTPTPTPTATVTPTPTPTSGVLPKTGWALKYVDSEETQSENGAARNAFDGNTATFWRTHWSNSDMPPPPHEIQIDMGAYYELTSFRYLPNIVATEVNGRVAQYEFYVSADGANWGTPVSAGTFANTATEKIVNFTGKVGRYIRFVALSEVNGNPFSMAAEIGVVGTPATPPPPTPTPTPTPTPTGGLPPLTGTAYYVATNGNNSNAGTSASPWASLSYACSRVNSAATIVIKAGSYTDNGQCGLAPRVNIRGEGKSVTTIRSSYGDWYINATSSNGTDGAQYIGGFTLNGNSRSLRHGVLVMGRSHFSVIDMDFISIYDKAISMEGSSWWSGADSDWPAVPPPSYGVGNLIQNVTIKGCSGPHNGGALNASLWLHSQQDLVLDKVIVDEGVGTGGQGNAFKSWPGWLKHMTVKDSVFKVNRANNSEPIPIELWNLETDCDIYNSQFWGGYLSLVSGRQNGGTWALKFHDNFVDFTEAGTWGEGHELSLSYLDFYNNHVTGYPISVWNASHMYNYQGVNNVRIHHNVIEKMPRRGILVLPGVPMGTSQDNIQIYNNVVSDISSATCGIQIDGGNSTLTRLKIQNNIVQNIGGAPAVRLQGGGSVVSPVVTYNNFFNAGAISNGVSGATISNNRTVDPMFRKTGDWKTWFSLQSSSPMINAGTNVGFTVPDGKPDMGAFEY
;
A
#
# COMPACT_ATOMS: atom_id res chain seq x y z
N MET A 1 -2.26 -21.55 -79.75
CA MET A 1 -2.44 -20.53 -80.80
C MET A 1 -2.12 -19.18 -80.16
N GLY A 2 -1.16 -18.35 -80.53
CA GLY A 2 -0.08 -18.34 -81.52
C GLY A 2 0.73 -17.06 -81.26
N PHE A 3 2.04 -17.21 -81.08
CA PHE A 3 3.14 -16.22 -81.08
C PHE A 3 3.12 -15.36 -82.39
N ALA A 4 3.78 -14.21 -82.62
CA ALA A 4 4.76 -13.34 -81.95
C ALA A 4 5.12 -12.17 -82.90
N PHE A 5 6.19 -11.42 -82.54
CA PHE A 5 7.17 -10.63 -83.33
C PHE A 5 7.11 -9.10 -83.11
N PHE A 6 8.19 -8.31 -82.94
CA PHE A 6 9.66 -8.39 -82.72
C PHE A 6 10.11 -6.89 -82.74
N ARG A 7 11.11 -6.33 -82.02
CA ARG A 7 12.57 -6.28 -82.29
C ARG A 7 13.22 -5.18 -81.41
N VAL A 8 14.53 -5.29 -81.26
CA VAL A 8 15.47 -4.69 -80.26
C VAL A 8 16.33 -3.56 -80.86
N LEU A 9 16.83 -2.63 -80.02
CA LEU A 9 18.21 -2.01 -79.92
C LEU A 9 18.10 -0.57 -79.33
N SER A 10 18.55 -0.26 -78.10
CA SER A 10 19.90 0.16 -77.63
C SER A 10 20.42 1.47 -78.28
N THR A 11 20.86 2.57 -77.67
CA THR A 11 21.32 2.97 -76.32
C THR A 11 21.48 4.51 -76.35
N PHE A 12 21.21 5.28 -75.28
CA PHE A 12 22.05 6.41 -74.81
C PHE A 12 21.45 7.05 -73.55
N CYS A 13 22.35 7.35 -72.60
CA CYS A 13 22.12 7.83 -71.25
C CYS A 13 22.03 9.36 -71.20
N THR A 14 20.99 9.91 -70.57
CA THR A 14 21.04 11.18 -69.81
C THR A 14 19.96 11.19 -68.73
N SER A 15 20.29 11.86 -67.64
CA SER A 15 19.81 11.69 -66.28
C SER A 15 18.51 12.44 -65.95
N PHE A 16 17.87 11.96 -64.88
CA PHE A 16 16.89 12.59 -63.98
C PHE A 16 15.44 12.79 -64.47
N LEU A 17 14.58 11.83 -64.08
CA LEU A 17 13.42 12.11 -63.24
C LEU A 17 12.96 10.82 -62.52
N PHE A 18 12.84 10.94 -61.20
CA PHE A 18 12.49 9.87 -60.26
C PHE A 18 11.10 9.31 -60.55
N PHE A 19 10.99 7.98 -60.68
CA PHE A 19 9.76 7.23 -60.41
C PHE A 19 10.08 6.15 -59.39
N SER A 20 9.53 6.32 -58.19
CA SER A 20 9.68 5.43 -57.06
C SER A 20 9.04 4.07 -57.34
N ILE A 21 9.84 3.01 -57.31
CA ILE A 21 9.36 1.62 -57.24
C ILE A 21 8.92 1.39 -55.80
N LEU A 22 7.62 1.21 -55.58
CA LEU A 22 7.07 0.65 -54.34
C LEU A 22 7.49 -0.83 -54.26
N THR A 23 8.60 -1.11 -53.58
CA THR A 23 8.84 -2.43 -53.02
C THR A 23 7.95 -2.60 -51.79
N ALA A 24 7.08 -3.60 -51.84
CA ALA A 24 6.26 -4.03 -50.72
C ALA A 24 7.17 -4.42 -49.54
N ASN A 25 7.18 -3.60 -48.49
CA ASN A 25 7.64 -4.03 -47.18
C ASN A 25 6.47 -4.75 -46.51
N GLN A 26 6.56 -6.07 -46.34
CA GLN A 26 5.73 -6.75 -45.36
C GLN A 26 6.10 -6.20 -43.98
N ALA A 27 5.18 -5.43 -43.38
CA ALA A 27 5.22 -5.20 -41.94
C ALA A 27 4.80 -6.50 -41.26
N SER A 28 5.76 -7.24 -40.69
CA SER A 28 5.47 -8.33 -39.77
C SER A 28 4.75 -7.76 -38.55
N ALA A 29 3.48 -8.11 -38.38
CA ALA A 29 2.76 -7.89 -37.13
C ALA A 29 3.37 -8.78 -36.03
N THR A 30 3.82 -8.20 -34.92
CA THR A 30 4.36 -8.94 -33.77
C THR A 30 3.26 -9.73 -33.06
N SER A 31 3.02 -10.96 -33.52
CA SER A 31 2.08 -11.90 -32.89
C SER A 31 2.68 -12.52 -31.61
N VAL A 32 1.87 -12.63 -30.56
CA VAL A 32 2.12 -13.50 -29.40
C VAL A 32 2.49 -14.90 -29.89
N PHE A 33 3.61 -15.47 -29.45
CA PHE A 33 3.96 -16.85 -29.82
C PHE A 33 4.61 -17.62 -28.65
N GLY A 34 4.29 -18.91 -28.57
CA GLY A 34 4.86 -19.82 -27.58
C GLY A 34 5.78 -20.86 -28.21
N ILE A 35 6.57 -21.55 -27.38
CA ILE A 35 7.39 -22.72 -27.72
C ILE A 35 6.97 -23.86 -26.80
N ASN A 36 6.59 -25.00 -27.38
CA ASN A 36 6.34 -26.23 -26.63
C ASN A 36 7.66 -27.00 -26.51
N ALA A 37 8.35 -26.88 -25.36
CA ALA A 37 9.70 -27.40 -25.21
C ALA A 37 9.70 -28.92 -25.24
N GLY A 38 10.57 -29.51 -26.05
CA GLY A 38 10.61 -30.94 -26.34
C GLY A 38 9.40 -31.54 -27.06
N GLY A 39 8.41 -30.75 -27.47
CA GLY A 39 7.14 -31.23 -28.02
C GLY A 39 6.79 -30.66 -29.41
N PRO A 40 5.76 -31.22 -30.08
CA PRO A 40 5.24 -30.68 -31.33
C PRO A 40 4.48 -29.36 -31.11
N ALA A 41 4.16 -28.67 -32.20
CA ALA A 41 3.32 -27.47 -32.14
C ALA A 41 1.94 -27.78 -31.52
N TYR A 42 1.41 -26.85 -30.74
CA TYR A 42 0.16 -27.00 -30.00
C TYR A 42 -0.68 -25.71 -30.06
N ASN A 43 -1.95 -25.85 -30.41
CA ASN A 43 -2.91 -24.74 -30.43
C ASN A 43 -3.60 -24.66 -29.05
N TYR A 44 -3.28 -23.61 -28.28
CA TYR A 44 -3.73 -23.47 -26.89
C TYR A 44 -5.15 -22.88 -26.75
N GLY A 45 -5.88 -22.69 -27.84
CA GLY A 45 -7.09 -21.87 -27.86
C GLY A 45 -6.77 -20.38 -27.63
N SER A 46 -7.76 -19.48 -27.73
CA SER A 46 -7.58 -18.01 -27.60
C SER A 46 -6.65 -17.31 -28.62
N GLY A 47 -6.32 -17.98 -29.73
CA GLY A 47 -5.45 -17.42 -30.78
C GLY A 47 -3.94 -17.53 -30.49
N ILE A 48 -3.53 -18.16 -29.38
CA ILE A 48 -2.13 -18.39 -29.03
C ILE A 48 -1.67 -19.75 -29.59
N VAL A 49 -0.62 -19.72 -30.41
CA VAL A 49 0.01 -20.90 -30.99
C VAL A 49 1.37 -21.15 -30.34
N TYR A 50 1.57 -22.33 -29.78
CA TYR A 50 2.89 -22.82 -29.37
C TYR A 50 3.51 -23.53 -30.56
N LYS A 51 4.64 -23.02 -31.05
CA LYS A 51 5.44 -23.68 -32.07
C LYS A 51 6.12 -24.91 -31.48
N ALA A 52 6.49 -25.85 -32.35
CA ALA A 52 7.34 -26.96 -31.96
C ALA A 52 8.68 -26.45 -31.42
N ASP A 53 9.36 -27.26 -30.60
CA ASP A 53 10.61 -26.89 -29.95
C ASP A 53 11.67 -26.40 -30.95
N ALA A 54 12.10 -25.14 -30.80
CA ALA A 54 12.99 -24.44 -31.72
C ALA A 54 13.79 -23.35 -30.99
N ASN A 55 14.80 -22.78 -31.65
CA ASN A 55 15.66 -21.72 -31.12
C ASN A 55 16.49 -22.10 -29.88
N PHE A 56 16.78 -23.39 -29.66
CA PHE A 56 17.55 -23.86 -28.51
C PHE A 56 19.01 -24.22 -28.85
N SER A 57 19.85 -24.27 -27.82
CA SER A 57 21.18 -24.89 -27.84
C SER A 57 21.36 -25.78 -26.61
N GLY A 58 21.89 -26.99 -26.80
CA GLY A 58 22.07 -27.97 -25.72
C GLY A 58 20.78 -28.65 -25.24
N GLY A 59 20.91 -29.44 -24.17
CA GLY A 59 19.81 -30.21 -23.57
C GLY A 59 19.34 -31.42 -24.38
N ARG A 60 18.45 -32.20 -23.77
CA ARG A 60 17.75 -33.36 -24.33
C ARG A 60 16.25 -33.14 -24.19
N THR A 61 15.44 -33.94 -24.89
CA THR A 61 13.98 -33.87 -24.82
C THR A 61 13.40 -35.14 -24.23
N ALA A 62 12.27 -35.00 -23.54
CA ALA A 62 11.47 -36.12 -23.05
C ALA A 62 9.98 -35.81 -23.21
N THR A 63 9.17 -36.86 -23.26
CA THR A 63 7.71 -36.78 -23.29
C THR A 63 7.14 -37.80 -22.34
N PHE A 64 6.10 -37.42 -21.61
CA PHE A 64 5.47 -38.21 -20.57
C PHE A 64 3.96 -38.29 -20.83
N SER A 65 3.37 -39.43 -20.52
CA SER A 65 1.91 -39.64 -20.59
C SER A 65 1.19 -39.33 -19.27
N ASN A 66 1.91 -38.85 -18.26
CA ASN A 66 1.35 -38.49 -16.96
C ASN A 66 0.32 -37.35 -17.12
N THR A 67 -0.82 -37.49 -16.46
CA THR A 67 -1.80 -36.40 -16.35
C THR A 67 -1.25 -35.32 -15.41
N VAL A 68 -1.18 -34.08 -15.89
CA VAL A 68 -0.81 -32.92 -15.06
C VAL A 68 -2.10 -32.26 -14.55
N ALA A 69 -2.37 -32.38 -13.26
CA ALA A 69 -3.60 -31.88 -12.62
C ALA A 69 -3.49 -30.38 -12.31
N GLY A 70 -4.61 -29.65 -12.32
CA GLY A 70 -4.61 -28.19 -12.07
C GLY A 70 -4.31 -27.33 -13.30
N THR A 71 -4.41 -27.88 -14.52
CA THR A 71 -4.33 -27.13 -15.77
C THR A 71 -5.39 -27.60 -16.77
N SER A 72 -5.94 -26.68 -17.56
CA SER A 72 -6.83 -26.95 -18.69
C SER A 72 -6.08 -27.36 -19.97
N SER A 73 -4.75 -27.39 -19.96
CA SER A 73 -3.93 -27.80 -21.10
C SER A 73 -2.72 -28.64 -20.66
N PRO A 74 -2.96 -29.89 -20.21
CA PRO A 74 -1.89 -30.79 -19.77
C PRO A 74 -0.79 -31.01 -20.82
N THR A 75 -1.13 -30.93 -22.11
CA THR A 75 -0.22 -31.14 -23.24
C THR A 75 1.00 -30.21 -23.22
N LEU A 76 0.88 -28.97 -22.73
CA LEU A 76 2.01 -28.03 -22.63
C LEU A 76 2.99 -28.34 -21.48
N TYR A 77 2.66 -29.30 -20.63
CA TYR A 77 3.50 -29.73 -19.52
C TYR A 77 4.07 -31.13 -19.72
N GLN A 78 3.55 -31.88 -20.69
CA GLN A 78 3.85 -33.30 -20.94
C GLN A 78 5.11 -33.53 -21.78
N SER A 79 5.62 -32.50 -22.46
CA SER A 79 6.96 -32.51 -23.05
C SER A 79 7.89 -31.57 -22.29
N GLU A 80 9.20 -31.84 -22.38
CA GLU A 80 10.22 -30.99 -21.80
C GLU A 80 11.52 -31.01 -22.60
N ARG A 81 12.26 -29.90 -22.49
CA ARG A 81 13.70 -29.87 -22.70
C ARG A 81 14.39 -29.87 -21.35
N TYR A 82 15.41 -30.71 -21.17
CA TYR A 82 16.13 -30.87 -19.92
C TYR A 82 17.65 -30.99 -20.08
N GLY A 83 18.40 -30.67 -19.02
CA GLY A 83 19.87 -30.61 -18.96
C GLY A 83 20.37 -29.17 -18.83
N ASN A 84 21.64 -28.93 -19.15
CA ASN A 84 22.12 -27.56 -19.39
C ASN A 84 21.79 -27.17 -20.83
N PHE A 85 20.96 -26.15 -21.02
CA PHE A 85 20.53 -25.69 -22.34
C PHE A 85 20.14 -24.22 -22.32
N SER A 86 19.98 -23.65 -23.50
CA SER A 86 19.48 -22.29 -23.69
C SER A 86 18.47 -22.18 -24.82
N TYR A 87 17.73 -21.08 -24.85
CA TYR A 87 16.92 -20.61 -25.97
C TYR A 87 17.39 -19.20 -26.38
N SER A 88 17.59 -18.96 -27.67
CA SER A 88 17.92 -17.65 -28.25
C SER A 88 16.84 -17.26 -29.24
N ILE A 89 15.82 -16.55 -28.76
CA ILE A 89 14.55 -16.36 -29.45
C ILE A 89 14.53 -14.97 -30.12
N PRO A 90 14.50 -14.89 -31.47
CA PRO A 90 14.42 -13.61 -32.15
C PRO A 90 13.08 -12.91 -31.88
N VAL A 91 13.15 -11.64 -31.49
CA VAL A 91 11.99 -10.76 -31.28
C VAL A 91 12.38 -9.33 -31.67
N ASP A 92 11.41 -8.47 -31.90
CA ASP A 92 11.70 -7.05 -32.11
C ASP A 92 12.23 -6.39 -30.83
N ASN A 93 12.86 -5.23 -30.96
CA ASN A 93 13.22 -4.45 -29.79
C ASN A 93 11.96 -3.90 -29.12
N GLY A 94 11.84 -4.09 -27.81
CA GLY A 94 10.64 -3.71 -27.07
C GLY A 94 10.55 -4.41 -25.73
N GLY A 95 9.48 -4.09 -25.01
CA GLY A 95 9.13 -4.79 -23.79
C GLY A 95 8.35 -6.06 -24.09
N TYR A 96 8.66 -7.13 -23.36
CA TYR A 96 8.01 -8.43 -23.45
C TYR A 96 7.72 -8.97 -22.05
N SER A 97 6.73 -9.84 -21.97
CA SER A 97 6.48 -10.73 -20.85
C SER A 97 6.84 -12.16 -21.27
N VAL A 98 7.76 -12.79 -20.55
CA VAL A 98 8.26 -14.15 -20.81
C VAL A 98 7.79 -15.08 -19.71
N MET A 99 6.86 -15.98 -20.02
CA MET A 99 6.40 -17.00 -19.09
C MET A 99 7.09 -18.33 -19.35
N LEU A 100 7.72 -18.87 -18.31
CA LEU A 100 8.31 -20.21 -18.27
C LEU A 100 7.36 -21.16 -17.56
N ARG A 101 7.10 -22.31 -18.19
CA ARG A 101 6.23 -23.35 -17.64
C ARG A 101 7.02 -24.59 -17.25
N PHE A 102 6.69 -25.11 -16.09
CA PHE A 102 7.34 -26.27 -15.48
C PHE A 102 6.30 -27.25 -14.96
N ALA A 103 6.69 -28.51 -14.87
CA ALA A 103 6.00 -29.54 -14.07
C ALA A 103 7.05 -30.58 -13.66
N GLU A 104 7.03 -31.07 -12.42
CA GLU A 104 7.90 -32.19 -12.04
C GLU A 104 7.20 -33.50 -12.41
N LEU A 105 7.76 -34.24 -13.37
CA LEU A 105 7.16 -35.49 -13.89
C LEU A 105 7.97 -36.74 -13.53
N TYR A 106 9.23 -36.56 -13.16
CA TYR A 106 10.19 -37.63 -12.93
C TYR A 106 10.39 -37.91 -11.44
N TRP A 107 10.79 -36.90 -10.68
CA TRP A 107 11.10 -37.06 -9.26
C TRP A 107 9.85 -37.07 -8.39
N THR A 108 9.93 -37.85 -7.31
CA THR A 108 8.84 -38.06 -6.34
C THR A 108 9.14 -37.46 -4.97
N ALA A 109 10.18 -36.62 -4.86
CA ALA A 109 10.59 -35.98 -3.62
C ALA A 109 11.31 -34.64 -3.88
N ALA A 110 11.24 -33.74 -2.90
CA ALA A 110 11.97 -32.48 -2.90
C ALA A 110 13.49 -32.70 -2.81
N GLY A 111 14.26 -31.71 -3.23
CA GLY A 111 15.72 -31.67 -3.28
C GLY A 111 16.35 -32.51 -4.40
N ARG A 112 15.55 -33.25 -5.18
CA ARG A 112 16.06 -34.18 -6.21
C ARG A 112 16.41 -33.51 -7.52
N ARG A 113 15.72 -32.42 -7.85
CA ARG A 113 16.02 -31.56 -9.00
C ARG A 113 16.00 -30.10 -8.57
N VAL A 114 17.13 -29.43 -8.73
CA VAL A 114 17.34 -28.03 -8.35
C VAL A 114 18.13 -27.36 -9.46
N PHE A 115 17.63 -26.26 -10.03
CA PHE A 115 18.32 -25.58 -11.13
C PHE A 115 18.04 -24.08 -11.18
N ASP A 116 18.87 -23.37 -11.92
CA ASP A 116 18.75 -21.94 -12.15
C ASP A 116 18.21 -21.66 -13.55
N VAL A 117 17.59 -20.48 -13.71
CA VAL A 117 17.26 -19.92 -15.02
C VAL A 117 17.73 -18.47 -15.08
N SER A 118 18.34 -18.08 -16.19
CA SER A 118 18.65 -16.69 -16.51
C SER A 118 17.98 -16.26 -17.80
N ILE A 119 17.57 -15.00 -17.87
CA ILE A 119 17.03 -14.35 -19.08
C ILE A 119 17.87 -13.11 -19.36
N ASN A 120 18.36 -12.96 -20.60
CA ASN A 120 19.26 -11.92 -21.07
C ASN A 120 20.49 -11.73 -20.16
N GLY A 121 21.05 -12.83 -19.65
CA GLY A 121 22.21 -12.83 -18.75
C GLY A 121 21.88 -12.60 -17.27
N THR A 122 20.66 -12.17 -16.96
CA THR A 122 20.20 -11.96 -15.58
C THR A 122 19.59 -13.24 -15.02
N ARG A 123 20.09 -13.76 -13.90
CA ARG A 123 19.48 -14.92 -13.22
C ARG A 123 18.12 -14.52 -12.64
N VAL A 124 17.06 -15.06 -13.23
CA VAL A 124 15.66 -14.79 -12.85
C VAL A 124 15.09 -15.84 -11.91
N ILE A 125 15.68 -17.04 -11.90
CA ILE A 125 15.33 -18.15 -11.00
C ILE A 125 16.62 -18.70 -10.41
N SER A 126 16.69 -18.79 -9.08
CA SER A 126 17.82 -19.41 -8.37
C SER A 126 17.33 -20.59 -7.53
N GLY A 127 17.89 -21.78 -7.77
CA GLY A 127 17.65 -22.99 -6.99
C GLY A 127 16.22 -23.51 -7.06
N LEU A 128 15.57 -23.48 -8.24
CA LEU A 128 14.22 -23.98 -8.40
C LEU A 128 14.16 -25.50 -8.24
N ASP A 129 13.43 -25.91 -7.22
CA ASP A 129 12.88 -27.25 -7.05
C ASP A 129 11.38 -27.22 -7.32
N ILE A 130 10.98 -27.78 -8.46
CA ILE A 130 9.57 -27.80 -8.88
C ILE A 130 8.74 -28.69 -7.94
N PHE A 131 9.30 -29.82 -7.46
CA PHE A 131 8.59 -30.72 -6.55
C PHE A 131 8.32 -30.04 -5.22
N ALA A 132 9.29 -29.31 -4.65
CA ALA A 132 9.08 -28.56 -3.41
C ALA A 132 8.02 -27.46 -3.55
N LYS A 133 7.81 -26.92 -4.76
CA LYS A 133 6.84 -25.86 -5.01
C LYS A 133 5.42 -26.37 -5.22
N VAL A 134 5.24 -27.41 -6.03
CA VAL A 134 3.91 -27.85 -6.47
C VAL A 134 3.69 -29.36 -6.38
N GLY A 135 4.68 -30.12 -5.91
CA GLY A 135 4.64 -31.58 -5.93
C GLY A 135 4.81 -32.16 -7.34
N ARG A 136 4.54 -33.46 -7.49
CA ARG A 136 4.63 -34.18 -8.76
C ARG A 136 3.36 -33.98 -9.60
N ASN A 137 3.50 -33.91 -10.91
CA ASN A 137 2.42 -33.82 -11.89
C ASN A 137 1.49 -32.61 -11.70
N ALA A 138 2.04 -31.47 -11.27
CA ALA A 138 1.33 -30.20 -11.15
C ALA A 138 2.05 -29.09 -11.95
N PRO A 139 1.31 -28.13 -12.55
CA PRO A 139 1.89 -27.04 -13.31
C PRO A 139 2.49 -25.99 -12.38
N TYR A 140 3.63 -25.44 -12.77
CA TYR A 140 4.25 -24.29 -12.12
C TYR A 140 4.71 -23.31 -13.18
N ASN A 141 4.18 -22.08 -13.13
CA ASN A 141 4.43 -21.05 -14.13
C ASN A 141 5.07 -19.84 -13.47
N LEU A 142 6.10 -19.29 -14.10
CA LEU A 142 6.76 -18.07 -13.65
C LEU A 142 6.90 -17.11 -14.82
N THR A 143 6.54 -15.84 -14.61
CA THR A 143 6.49 -14.83 -15.66
C THR A 143 7.45 -13.69 -15.34
N PHE A 144 8.24 -13.30 -16.32
CA PHE A 144 9.29 -12.29 -16.18
C PHE A 144 9.14 -11.19 -17.22
N PRO A 145 9.14 -9.91 -16.83
CA PRO A 145 9.26 -8.81 -17.78
C PRO A 145 10.69 -8.77 -18.36
N VAL A 146 10.80 -8.57 -19.66
CA VAL A 146 12.06 -8.56 -20.40
C VAL A 146 12.04 -7.40 -21.38
N ASN A 147 13.03 -6.51 -21.28
CA ASN A 147 13.29 -5.51 -22.30
C ASN A 147 14.35 -6.02 -23.26
N VAL A 148 14.08 -5.87 -24.56
CA VAL A 148 14.96 -6.31 -25.64
C VAL A 148 15.43 -5.10 -26.42
N SER A 149 16.76 -4.94 -26.51
CA SER A 149 17.41 -3.85 -27.24
C SER A 149 18.31 -4.34 -28.39
N ASN A 150 18.55 -5.65 -28.47
CA ASN A 150 19.43 -6.31 -29.44
C ASN A 150 18.71 -7.35 -30.31
N GLY A 151 17.37 -7.34 -30.33
CA GLY A 151 16.53 -8.18 -31.18
C GLY A 151 16.44 -9.67 -30.79
N VAL A 152 16.86 -10.04 -29.58
CA VAL A 152 16.85 -11.45 -29.13
C VAL A 152 16.59 -11.58 -27.62
N ILE A 153 15.80 -12.58 -27.23
CA ILE A 153 15.65 -13.03 -25.83
C ILE A 153 16.49 -14.29 -25.64
N ASN A 154 17.49 -14.23 -24.78
CA ASN A 154 18.34 -15.36 -24.41
C ASN A 154 17.93 -15.93 -23.06
N ILE A 155 17.53 -17.19 -22.99
CA ILE A 155 17.10 -17.87 -21.76
C ILE A 155 18.05 -19.04 -21.52
N VAL A 156 18.73 -19.11 -20.39
CA VAL A 156 19.70 -20.18 -20.07
C VAL A 156 19.27 -20.93 -18.81
N PHE A 157 19.18 -22.25 -18.92
CA PHE A 157 18.83 -23.18 -17.84
C PHE A 157 20.09 -23.91 -17.38
N THR A 158 20.40 -23.81 -16.08
CA THR A 158 21.65 -24.34 -15.50
C THR A 158 21.35 -25.28 -14.34
N THR A 159 21.73 -26.55 -14.48
CA THR A 159 21.63 -27.59 -13.45
C THR A 159 22.45 -27.24 -12.21
N ARG A 160 21.85 -27.42 -11.03
CA ARG A 160 22.59 -27.54 -9.76
C ARG A 160 22.55 -28.96 -9.21
N VAL A 161 21.35 -29.53 -9.11
CA VAL A 161 21.09 -30.91 -8.69
C VAL A 161 20.17 -31.52 -9.74
N ASP A 162 20.62 -32.58 -10.43
CA ASP A 162 19.95 -33.16 -11.61
C ASP A 162 19.61 -32.16 -12.74
N ASN A 163 19.17 -32.66 -13.88
CA ASN A 163 18.93 -31.88 -15.09
C ASN A 163 17.91 -30.75 -14.90
N ALA A 164 18.28 -29.51 -15.22
CA ALA A 164 17.34 -28.38 -15.33
C ALA A 164 16.29 -28.70 -16.39
N LYS A 165 15.08 -28.14 -16.31
CA LYS A 165 14.05 -28.42 -17.33
C LYS A 165 13.10 -27.26 -17.57
N VAL A 166 12.46 -27.24 -18.74
CA VAL A 166 11.30 -26.39 -19.06
C VAL A 166 10.33 -27.16 -19.95
N SER A 167 9.03 -26.95 -19.75
CA SER A 167 7.98 -27.61 -20.54
C SER A 167 7.41 -26.72 -21.65
N ALA A 168 7.27 -25.41 -21.40
CA ALA A 168 6.90 -24.46 -22.45
C ALA A 168 7.34 -23.03 -22.12
N ILE A 169 7.47 -22.20 -23.15
CA ILE A 169 7.83 -20.78 -23.04
C ILE A 169 6.77 -19.98 -23.79
N LEU A 170 6.26 -18.89 -23.21
CA LEU A 170 5.36 -17.94 -23.91
C LEU A 170 5.98 -16.54 -23.89
N ILE A 171 6.01 -15.91 -25.05
CA ILE A 171 6.48 -14.52 -25.21
C ILE A 171 5.31 -13.65 -25.68
N THR A 172 5.00 -12.64 -24.89
CA THR A 172 3.92 -11.68 -25.16
C THR A 172 4.51 -10.27 -25.20
N PRO A 173 4.39 -9.51 -26.31
CA PRO A 173 4.80 -8.11 -26.33
C PRO A 173 4.00 -7.32 -25.29
N THR A 174 4.68 -6.48 -24.51
CA THR A 174 4.02 -5.45 -23.71
C THR A 174 3.88 -4.22 -24.60
N SER A 175 2.67 -3.76 -24.88
CA SER A 175 2.42 -2.69 -25.85
C SER A 175 3.31 -1.46 -25.58
N SER A 176 4.25 -1.20 -26.49
CA SER A 176 4.92 0.08 -26.65
C SER A 176 3.91 1.10 -27.22
N PRO A 177 3.99 2.41 -26.92
CA PRO A 177 3.16 3.41 -27.58
C PRO A 177 3.31 3.28 -29.11
N THR A 178 2.18 3.15 -29.79
CA THR A 178 2.08 3.09 -31.24
C THR A 178 2.88 4.26 -31.86
N PRO A 179 3.77 4.02 -32.84
CA PRO A 179 4.43 5.11 -33.55
C PRO A 179 3.37 5.99 -34.20
N THR A 180 3.38 7.28 -33.88
CA THR A 180 2.51 8.28 -34.49
C THR A 180 2.75 8.30 -36.00
N PRO A 181 1.71 8.22 -36.86
CA PRO A 181 1.88 8.21 -38.30
C PRO A 181 2.52 9.52 -38.79
N THR A 182 3.50 9.41 -39.66
CA THR A 182 4.18 10.54 -40.32
C THR A 182 3.18 11.34 -41.15
N ALA A 183 3.06 12.64 -40.89
CA ALA A 183 2.22 13.55 -41.65
C ALA A 183 2.78 13.77 -43.07
N THR A 184 1.93 13.56 -44.08
CA THR A 184 2.16 13.93 -45.48
C THR A 184 2.12 15.48 -45.62
N PRO A 185 3.03 16.12 -46.38
CA PRO A 185 3.08 17.58 -46.49
C PRO A 185 1.92 18.13 -47.34
N THR A 186 1.25 19.17 -46.81
CA THR A 186 0.29 20.03 -47.55
C THR A 186 0.93 21.41 -47.73
N PRO A 187 0.81 22.07 -48.92
CA PRO A 187 1.63 23.22 -49.29
C PRO A 187 1.26 24.54 -48.60
N THR A 188 2.29 25.39 -48.55
CA THR A 188 2.47 26.67 -47.85
C THR A 188 1.53 27.81 -48.25
N ALA A 189 1.11 28.61 -47.26
CA ALA A 189 0.78 30.02 -47.42
C ALA A 189 1.44 30.88 -46.30
N THR A 190 1.92 32.05 -46.71
CA THR A 190 2.84 33.02 -46.04
C THR A 190 2.11 34.01 -45.08
N PRO A 191 2.76 34.96 -44.37
CA PRO A 191 3.14 34.91 -42.95
C PRO A 191 2.48 35.99 -42.04
N THR A 192 2.31 35.74 -40.72
CA THR A 192 2.30 36.78 -39.65
C THR A 192 2.50 36.12 -38.25
N PRO A 193 2.89 36.87 -37.19
CA PRO A 193 4.13 36.72 -36.45
C PRO A 193 4.06 35.82 -35.19
N THR A 194 5.26 35.35 -34.83
CA THR A 194 5.72 34.61 -33.64
C THR A 194 4.78 34.45 -32.44
N ALA A 195 4.45 33.19 -32.12
CA ALA A 195 4.21 32.73 -30.76
C ALA A 195 5.40 31.87 -30.27
N THR A 196 5.82 32.18 -29.05
CA THR A 196 6.90 31.67 -28.20
C THR A 196 7.04 30.13 -28.16
N PRO A 197 8.27 29.56 -28.06
CA PRO A 197 8.51 28.11 -28.07
C PRO A 197 7.83 27.36 -26.92
N THR A 198 7.24 26.21 -27.24
CA THR A 198 6.80 25.18 -26.29
C THR A 198 8.02 24.40 -25.76
N PRO A 199 8.21 24.25 -24.43
CA PRO A 199 9.37 23.56 -23.88
C PRO A 199 9.30 22.03 -24.07
N THR A 200 10.45 21.50 -24.48
CA THR A 200 10.83 20.08 -24.54
C THR A 200 10.74 19.41 -23.16
N ALA A 201 10.32 18.14 -23.11
CA ALA A 201 10.31 17.34 -21.89
C ALA A 201 11.74 17.13 -21.35
N THR A 202 12.00 17.64 -20.14
CA THR A 202 13.21 17.44 -19.33
C THR A 202 13.05 16.18 -18.46
N PRO A 203 14.13 15.39 -18.25
CA PRO A 203 14.10 14.03 -17.69
C PRO A 203 13.71 13.92 -16.20
N THR A 204 13.21 12.74 -15.84
CA THR A 204 12.73 12.33 -14.51
C THR A 204 13.88 12.03 -13.54
N ILE A 205 13.89 12.70 -12.37
CA ILE A 205 14.81 12.51 -11.25
C ILE A 205 14.31 11.35 -10.35
N ALA A 206 15.23 10.66 -9.68
CA ALA A 206 14.98 9.55 -8.75
C ALA A 206 14.10 9.94 -7.52
N PRO A 207 13.40 8.98 -6.89
CA PRO A 207 12.49 9.22 -5.76
C PRO A 207 13.21 9.69 -4.51
N ILE A 208 12.89 10.90 -4.09
CA ILE A 208 13.07 11.40 -2.73
C ILE A 208 11.93 10.85 -1.85
N THR A 209 12.23 10.53 -0.60
CA THR A 209 11.22 10.33 0.46
C THR A 209 10.22 11.49 0.39
N PRO A 210 8.89 11.25 0.34
CA PRO A 210 7.94 12.35 0.27
C PRO A 210 8.13 13.25 1.49
N PRO A 211 8.45 14.54 1.31
CA PRO A 211 8.56 15.45 2.44
C PRO A 211 7.21 15.54 3.14
N GLN A 212 7.21 15.41 4.46
CA GLN A 212 6.05 15.67 5.30
C GLN A 212 5.52 17.08 4.98
N PRO A 213 4.20 17.32 4.92
CA PRO A 213 3.66 18.67 4.67
C PRO A 213 4.14 19.66 5.74
N GLU A 214 4.92 20.65 5.33
CA GLU A 214 5.39 21.73 6.19
C GLU A 214 4.52 22.99 5.97
N ILE A 215 4.53 23.91 6.93
CA ILE A 215 3.99 25.26 6.73
C ILE A 215 4.86 25.96 5.69
N ILE A 216 4.27 26.33 4.56
CA ILE A 216 4.93 27.14 3.53
C ILE A 216 5.23 28.50 4.15
N SER A 217 6.50 28.91 4.13
CA SER A 217 6.90 30.23 4.59
C SER A 217 6.09 31.33 3.91
N GLN A 218 5.53 32.23 4.71
CA GLN A 218 4.83 33.44 4.24
C GLN A 218 5.78 34.45 3.57
N ALA A 219 7.10 34.22 3.63
CA ALA A 219 8.09 35.05 2.98
C ALA A 219 7.85 35.13 1.47
N GLY A 220 7.51 36.32 0.98
CA GLY A 220 7.25 36.58 -0.43
C GLY A 220 5.80 36.34 -0.86
N TRP A 221 4.89 35.99 0.07
CA TRP A 221 3.47 35.98 -0.22
C TRP A 221 2.97 37.38 -0.55
N LYS A 222 1.99 37.46 -1.45
CA LYS A 222 1.37 38.72 -1.84
C LYS A 222 -0.13 38.59 -1.77
N LEU A 223 -0.77 39.62 -1.23
CA LEU A 223 -2.20 39.74 -1.32
C LEU A 223 -2.57 39.87 -2.79
N LYS A 224 -3.43 38.99 -3.28
CA LYS A 224 -3.94 39.07 -4.64
C LYS A 224 -5.28 39.80 -4.67
N TYR A 225 -6.18 39.44 -3.76
CA TYR A 225 -7.53 39.97 -3.71
C TYR A 225 -8.15 39.72 -2.34
N VAL A 226 -8.96 40.67 -1.87
CA VAL A 226 -10.00 40.48 -0.86
C VAL A 226 -11.29 41.07 -1.41
N ASP A 227 -12.44 40.51 -1.07
CA ASP A 227 -13.74 41.05 -1.48
C ASP A 227 -14.10 42.35 -0.76
N SER A 228 -13.61 42.52 0.48
CA SER A 228 -13.77 43.74 1.26
C SER A 228 -12.67 43.89 2.31
N VAL A 229 -12.44 45.11 2.77
CA VAL A 229 -11.44 45.43 3.80
C VAL A 229 -11.91 46.61 4.64
N GLU A 230 -11.73 46.53 5.96
CA GLU A 230 -11.88 47.69 6.82
C GLU A 230 -10.65 48.61 6.68
N ALA A 231 -10.79 49.69 5.91
CA ALA A 231 -9.65 50.53 5.54
C ALA A 231 -9.19 51.48 6.66
N VAL A 232 -10.07 51.92 7.58
CA VAL A 232 -9.72 52.78 8.73
C VAL A 232 -10.78 52.68 9.84
N ASP A 233 -10.53 51.89 10.89
CA ASP A 233 -11.16 52.12 12.20
C ASP A 233 -10.17 52.91 13.08
N PRO A 234 -10.49 54.15 13.53
CA PRO A 234 -9.62 54.95 14.38
C PRO A 234 -9.17 54.26 15.68
N LYS A 235 -9.83 53.17 16.09
CA LYS A 235 -9.55 52.45 17.34
C LYS A 235 -8.49 51.34 17.21
N ASP A 236 -8.31 50.77 16.01
CA ASP A 236 -7.69 49.43 15.88
C ASP A 236 -6.56 49.32 14.83
N GLY A 237 -6.18 50.41 14.15
CA GLY A 237 -5.08 50.41 13.18
C GLY A 237 -5.44 49.84 11.79
N ASP A 238 -4.43 49.59 10.96
CA ASP A 238 -4.59 49.04 9.60
C ASP A 238 -5.02 47.56 9.66
N LYS A 239 -6.12 47.21 8.98
CA LYS A 239 -6.71 45.86 8.89
C LYS A 239 -6.65 45.30 7.47
N GLY A 240 -5.66 45.72 6.70
CA GLY A 240 -5.41 45.29 5.33
C GLY A 240 -5.38 43.77 5.15
N GLY A 241 -5.78 43.29 3.97
CA GLY A 241 -5.79 41.85 3.65
C GLY A 241 -4.43 41.15 3.80
N ALA A 242 -3.32 41.88 3.74
CA ALA A 242 -1.98 41.33 3.95
C ALA A 242 -1.72 40.89 5.39
N ASN A 243 -2.43 41.50 6.36
CA ASN A 243 -2.34 41.14 7.78
C ASN A 243 -2.88 39.74 8.07
N ALA A 244 -3.56 39.10 7.12
CA ALA A 244 -4.00 37.72 7.27
C ALA A 244 -2.84 36.72 7.18
N PHE A 245 -1.62 37.13 6.81
CA PHE A 245 -0.49 36.23 6.61
C PHE A 245 0.86 36.93 6.82
N ASP A 246 0.92 37.89 7.75
CA ASP A 246 2.14 38.65 8.04
C ASP A 246 3.03 37.99 9.11
N GLY A 247 2.58 36.86 9.68
CA GLY A 247 3.28 36.10 10.70
C GLY A 247 3.09 36.67 12.11
N ASN A 248 2.20 37.65 12.27
CA ASN A 248 1.91 38.31 13.53
C ASN A 248 0.43 38.13 13.91
N PRO A 249 0.10 37.21 14.84
CA PRO A 249 -1.30 36.96 15.23
C PRO A 249 -1.98 38.12 15.96
N ALA A 250 -1.27 39.21 16.26
CA ALA A 250 -1.85 40.44 16.81
C ALA A 250 -2.40 41.38 15.72
N THR A 251 -2.01 41.20 14.47
CA THR A 251 -2.58 41.86 13.29
C THR A 251 -3.53 40.91 12.58
N TYR A 252 -4.50 41.46 11.83
CA TYR A 252 -5.51 40.66 11.15
C TYR A 252 -6.12 41.42 9.97
N TRP A 253 -6.54 40.66 8.96
CA TRP A 253 -7.50 41.14 7.97
C TRP A 253 -8.89 41.12 8.59
N HIS A 254 -9.68 42.16 8.32
CA HIS A 254 -11.10 42.19 8.62
C HIS A 254 -11.86 42.74 7.41
N THR A 255 -13.00 42.11 7.09
CA THR A 255 -13.93 42.65 6.10
C THR A 255 -14.51 43.98 6.57
N GLU A 256 -15.03 44.79 5.65
CA GLU A 256 -15.64 46.08 6.00
C GLU A 256 -16.83 45.88 6.96
N TYR A 257 -16.83 46.57 8.10
CA TYR A 257 -17.88 46.46 9.12
C TYR A 257 -18.38 47.82 9.66
N THR A 258 -17.81 48.93 9.18
CA THR A 258 -18.20 50.28 9.60
C THR A 258 -19.26 50.93 8.70
N ASN A 259 -19.20 50.72 7.38
CA ASN A 259 -20.13 51.37 6.43
C ASN A 259 -21.00 50.36 5.66
N ALA A 260 -20.39 49.54 4.80
CA ALA A 260 -21.14 48.73 3.83
C ALA A 260 -21.70 47.41 4.40
N ASN A 261 -21.06 46.83 5.42
CA ASN A 261 -21.43 45.57 6.08
C ASN A 261 -21.88 44.46 5.11
N PRO A 262 -21.08 44.12 4.08
CA PRO A 262 -21.48 43.14 3.06
C PRO A 262 -21.72 41.77 3.70
N MET A 263 -22.81 41.05 3.36
CA MET A 263 -23.00 39.68 3.87
C MET A 263 -22.03 38.68 3.22
N PRO A 264 -21.62 37.61 3.94
CA PRO A 264 -20.91 36.47 3.34
C PRO A 264 -21.64 35.92 2.10
N PRO A 265 -20.91 35.35 1.12
CA PRO A 265 -19.56 34.84 1.28
C PRO A 265 -18.45 35.88 1.10
N HIS A 266 -17.48 35.88 2.02
CA HIS A 266 -16.24 36.67 1.92
C HIS A 266 -15.09 35.82 1.43
N GLU A 267 -14.09 36.43 0.79
CA GLU A 267 -12.90 35.69 0.33
C GLU A 267 -11.62 36.50 0.39
N ILE A 268 -10.54 35.79 0.71
CA ILE A 268 -9.16 36.25 0.56
C ILE A 268 -8.43 35.33 -0.41
N GLN A 269 -7.71 35.93 -1.36
CA GLN A 269 -6.86 35.25 -2.33
C GLN A 269 -5.41 35.68 -2.13
N VAL A 270 -4.52 34.69 -2.08
CA VAL A 270 -3.09 34.90 -1.81
C VAL A 270 -2.25 34.27 -2.91
N ASP A 271 -1.25 35.01 -3.40
CA ASP A 271 -0.16 34.48 -4.22
C ASP A 271 0.98 34.03 -3.28
N LEU A 272 1.29 32.73 -3.28
CA LEU A 272 2.34 32.16 -2.42
C LEU A 272 3.77 32.47 -2.93
N GLY A 273 3.91 33.20 -4.04
CA GLY A 273 5.19 33.57 -4.65
C GLY A 273 5.88 32.45 -5.44
N SER A 274 5.46 31.20 -5.28
CA SER A 274 5.92 30.03 -6.03
C SER A 274 4.82 28.97 -6.09
N SER A 275 4.92 28.01 -7.02
CA SER A 275 4.05 26.84 -7.01
C SER A 275 4.49 25.85 -5.92
N TYR A 276 3.51 25.24 -5.26
CA TYR A 276 3.65 24.22 -4.23
C TYR A 276 2.69 23.06 -4.49
N ASN A 277 3.00 21.86 -3.98
CA ASN A 277 2.01 20.80 -3.79
C ASN A 277 1.32 21.05 -2.46
N ILE A 278 0.17 21.73 -2.51
CA ILE A 278 -0.55 22.23 -1.35
C ILE A 278 -1.50 21.15 -0.85
N SER A 279 -1.45 20.82 0.44
CA SER A 279 -2.19 19.70 1.04
C SER A 279 -3.03 20.09 2.25
N GLY A 280 -3.04 21.38 2.63
CA GLY A 280 -3.86 21.86 3.73
C GLY A 280 -3.67 23.34 4.01
N PHE A 281 -4.40 23.85 5.00
CA PHE A 281 -4.22 25.19 5.54
C PHE A 281 -4.55 25.25 7.03
N LEU A 282 -4.01 26.27 7.70
CA LEU A 282 -4.42 26.67 9.05
C LEU A 282 -5.00 28.09 9.01
N TYR A 283 -6.07 28.30 9.76
CA TYR A 283 -6.77 29.57 9.91
C TYR A 283 -6.80 29.94 11.41
N GLN A 284 -6.28 31.11 11.76
CA GLN A 284 -6.33 31.67 13.10
C GLN A 284 -7.36 32.81 13.14
N PRO A 285 -8.42 32.68 13.96
CA PRO A 285 -9.29 33.79 14.28
C PRO A 285 -8.54 34.88 15.07
N LYS A 286 -8.98 36.14 14.93
CA LYS A 286 -8.56 37.26 15.76
C LYS A 286 -8.79 36.94 17.24
N VAL A 287 -7.82 37.26 18.09
CA VAL A 287 -7.93 37.16 19.55
C VAL A 287 -7.96 38.58 20.13
N ASP A 288 -9.14 39.03 20.59
CA ASP A 288 -9.28 40.32 21.27
C ASP A 288 -8.82 40.24 22.74
N ALA A 289 -8.39 41.38 23.29
CA ALA A 289 -8.04 41.50 24.72
C ALA A 289 -9.24 41.25 25.66
N ASN A 290 -10.46 41.28 25.13
CA ASN A 290 -11.66 40.80 25.79
C ASN A 290 -12.11 39.46 25.17
N PRO A 291 -11.90 38.32 25.86
CA PRO A 291 -12.22 36.99 25.33
C PRO A 291 -13.73 36.70 25.16
N GLU A 292 -14.62 37.65 25.46
CA GLU A 292 -16.07 37.52 25.28
C GLU A 292 -16.60 38.04 23.92
N ILE A 293 -15.75 38.59 23.05
CA ILE A 293 -16.17 39.10 21.73
C ILE A 293 -15.67 38.15 20.63
N PHE A 294 -16.54 37.25 20.18
CA PHE A 294 -16.24 36.19 19.19
C PHE A 294 -16.46 36.60 17.72
N ASN A 295 -16.67 37.88 17.44
CA ASN A 295 -17.21 38.32 16.16
C ASN A 295 -16.22 38.09 14.99
N GLY A 296 -16.75 37.73 13.81
CA GLY A 296 -15.95 37.58 12.59
C GLY A 296 -15.25 36.22 12.41
N THR A 297 -15.39 35.28 13.35
CA THR A 297 -14.78 33.94 13.22
C THR A 297 -15.46 33.11 12.13
N ILE A 298 -14.68 32.57 11.19
CA ILE A 298 -15.20 31.70 10.11
C ILE A 298 -15.63 30.35 10.70
N VAL A 299 -16.89 29.98 10.53
CA VAL A 299 -17.41 28.65 10.92
C VAL A 299 -17.87 27.80 9.75
N GLN A 300 -18.13 28.36 8.56
CA GLN A 300 -18.29 27.57 7.34
C GLN A 300 -17.39 28.13 6.25
N TYR A 301 -16.71 27.26 5.50
CA TYR A 301 -15.70 27.68 4.54
C TYR A 301 -15.65 26.80 3.28
N GLU A 302 -15.04 27.36 2.25
CA GLU A 302 -14.47 26.66 1.11
C GLU A 302 -13.02 27.11 0.92
N PHE A 303 -12.15 26.19 0.49
CA PHE A 303 -10.76 26.45 0.20
C PHE A 303 -10.43 25.98 -1.21
N TYR A 304 -9.72 26.81 -1.97
CA TYR A 304 -9.37 26.54 -3.36
C TYR A 304 -7.87 26.72 -3.57
N VAL A 305 -7.34 25.93 -4.50
CA VAL A 305 -5.95 26.01 -4.97
C VAL A 305 -5.97 26.16 -6.48
N SER A 306 -5.21 27.12 -7.00
CA SER A 306 -5.11 27.45 -8.43
C SER A 306 -3.65 27.62 -8.86
N THR A 307 -3.35 27.25 -10.09
CA THR A 307 -2.03 27.45 -10.71
C THR A 307 -1.85 28.85 -11.31
N ASP A 308 -2.94 29.51 -11.73
CA ASP A 308 -2.93 30.81 -12.42
C ASP A 308 -3.61 31.94 -11.63
N GLY A 309 -4.34 31.59 -10.56
CA GLY A 309 -5.08 32.55 -9.73
C GLY A 309 -6.30 33.13 -10.44
N THR A 310 -6.76 32.53 -11.53
CA THR A 310 -7.98 32.92 -12.25
C THR A 310 -8.94 31.74 -12.38
N ASN A 311 -8.42 30.54 -12.68
CA ASN A 311 -9.17 29.30 -12.77
C ASN A 311 -9.06 28.53 -11.46
N TRP A 312 -10.09 28.60 -10.62
CA TRP A 312 -10.08 28.03 -9.29
C TRP A 312 -10.57 26.57 -9.22
N GLY A 313 -11.37 26.13 -10.20
CA GLY A 313 -12.00 24.81 -10.20
C GLY A 313 -12.93 24.61 -9.01
N THR A 314 -13.12 23.36 -8.59
CA THR A 314 -13.86 23.02 -7.35
C THR A 314 -13.02 23.29 -6.11
N ALA A 315 -13.69 23.52 -4.98
CA ALA A 315 -13.01 23.61 -3.69
C ALA A 315 -12.23 22.31 -3.42
N VAL A 316 -10.99 22.44 -2.98
CA VAL A 316 -10.17 21.30 -2.53
C VAL A 316 -10.55 20.87 -1.11
N SER A 317 -11.17 21.78 -0.35
CA SER A 317 -11.76 21.50 0.95
C SER A 317 -12.95 22.44 1.18
N SER A 318 -13.98 21.94 1.85
CA SER A 318 -15.10 22.73 2.35
C SER A 318 -15.62 22.10 3.63
N GLY A 319 -16.05 22.89 4.60
CA GLY A 319 -16.52 22.31 5.85
C GLY A 319 -17.00 23.33 6.87
N THR A 320 -17.30 22.81 8.06
CA THR A 320 -17.71 23.60 9.22
C THR A 320 -16.62 23.52 10.29
N PHE A 321 -16.15 24.66 10.79
CA PHE A 321 -15.23 24.74 11.93
C PHE A 321 -15.98 24.83 13.26
N ALA A 322 -15.32 24.42 14.34
CA ALA A 322 -15.85 24.61 15.70
C ALA A 322 -16.10 26.10 15.99
N SER A 323 -17.20 26.41 16.66
CA SER A 323 -17.61 27.76 17.06
C SER A 323 -16.82 28.25 18.28
N ASP A 324 -15.51 28.41 18.14
CA ASP A 324 -14.59 28.91 19.17
C ASP A 324 -13.41 29.70 18.56
N LEU A 325 -12.50 30.23 19.37
CA LEU A 325 -11.34 31.02 18.92
C LEU A 325 -10.07 30.19 18.70
N THR A 326 -10.15 28.86 18.80
CA THR A 326 -8.97 28.00 18.59
C THR A 326 -8.50 28.08 17.15
N ARG A 327 -7.22 27.79 16.91
CA ARG A 327 -6.71 27.67 15.54
C ARG A 327 -7.46 26.56 14.80
N LYS A 328 -7.89 26.84 13.59
CA LYS A 328 -8.59 25.91 12.71
C LYS A 328 -7.62 25.32 11.70
N SER A 329 -7.86 24.08 11.29
CA SER A 329 -7.06 23.41 10.27
C SER A 329 -7.95 22.59 9.35
N ALA A 330 -7.56 22.50 8.09
CA ALA A 330 -8.15 21.55 7.16
C ALA A 330 -7.08 20.97 6.23
N SER A 331 -7.15 19.66 6.03
CA SER A 331 -6.26 18.91 5.13
C SER A 331 -7.05 18.36 3.96
N PHE A 332 -6.39 18.19 2.82
CA PHE A 332 -6.99 17.67 1.59
C PHE A 332 -5.93 17.00 0.70
N PHE A 333 -6.36 16.22 -0.30
CA PHE A 333 -5.43 15.59 -1.24
C PHE A 333 -4.54 16.66 -1.92
N PRO A 334 -3.20 16.49 -1.94
CA PRO A 334 -2.30 17.51 -2.46
C PRO A 334 -2.67 17.98 -3.87
N LYS A 335 -2.87 19.29 -4.04
CA LYS A 335 -3.10 19.92 -5.34
C LYS A 335 -1.97 20.88 -5.64
N THR A 336 -1.34 20.72 -6.80
CA THR A 336 -0.32 21.67 -7.26
C THR A 336 -0.96 23.02 -7.54
N GLY A 337 -0.43 24.09 -6.96
CA GLY A 337 -0.89 25.45 -7.19
C GLY A 337 0.05 26.51 -6.62
N ARG A 338 -0.12 27.74 -7.08
CA ARG A 338 0.62 28.93 -6.61
C ARG A 338 -0.30 29.89 -5.84
N TYR A 339 -1.59 29.85 -6.15
CA TYR A 339 -2.58 30.74 -5.58
C TYR A 339 -3.54 29.94 -4.71
N VAL A 340 -3.90 30.51 -3.57
CA VAL A 340 -4.92 29.95 -2.68
C VAL A 340 -6.06 30.94 -2.50
N ARG A 341 -7.25 30.42 -2.23
CA ARG A 341 -8.43 31.21 -1.88
C ARG A 341 -9.16 30.56 -0.72
N LEU A 342 -9.28 31.28 0.39
CA LEU A 342 -10.17 30.93 1.50
C LEU A 342 -11.45 31.75 1.35
N ARG A 343 -12.59 31.08 1.26
CA ARG A 343 -13.92 31.68 1.16
C ARG A 343 -14.73 31.36 2.40
N ALA A 344 -15.02 32.37 3.21
CA ALA A 344 -15.87 32.27 4.39
C ALA A 344 -17.34 32.31 3.95
N LEU A 345 -18.07 31.20 4.16
CA LEU A 345 -19.48 31.09 3.85
C LEU A 345 -20.37 31.58 5.00
N LYS A 346 -19.91 31.44 6.25
CA LYS A 346 -20.66 31.82 7.45
C LYS A 346 -19.74 32.19 8.62
N GLU A 347 -20.09 33.27 9.32
CA GLU A 347 -19.49 33.68 10.58
C GLU A 347 -20.18 33.02 11.80
N ILE A 348 -19.46 32.88 12.91
CA ILE A 348 -19.87 32.16 14.12
C ILE A 348 -21.26 32.56 14.67
N ASN A 349 -21.64 33.83 14.59
CA ASN A 349 -22.93 34.39 15.00
C ASN A 349 -23.86 34.68 13.80
N GLY A 350 -23.45 34.36 12.57
CA GLY A 350 -24.20 34.64 11.34
C GLY A 350 -24.17 36.11 10.91
N ASN A 351 -23.22 36.90 11.42
CA ASN A 351 -23.11 38.33 11.11
C ASN A 351 -22.45 38.60 9.73
N PRO A 352 -22.58 39.84 9.21
CA PRO A 352 -22.05 40.25 7.91
C PRO A 352 -20.52 40.40 7.80
N TRP A 353 -19.70 39.84 8.68
CA TRP A 353 -18.25 40.13 8.63
C TRP A 353 -17.41 38.93 8.97
N THR A 354 -16.14 38.96 8.56
CA THR A 354 -15.15 37.97 8.97
C THR A 354 -13.77 38.56 9.19
N ASN A 355 -12.94 37.83 9.94
CA ASN A 355 -11.54 38.17 10.15
C ASN A 355 -10.63 36.94 9.98
N VAL A 356 -9.38 37.24 9.62
CA VAL A 356 -8.28 36.28 9.58
C VAL A 356 -7.04 36.95 10.18
N ALA A 357 -6.61 36.47 11.34
CA ALA A 357 -5.35 36.89 11.94
C ALA A 357 -4.16 36.20 11.28
N GLU A 358 -4.25 34.89 11.06
CA GLU A 358 -3.20 34.15 10.37
C GLU A 358 -3.77 33.05 9.47
N LEU A 359 -3.31 33.05 8.21
CA LEU A 359 -3.54 32.04 7.21
C LEU A 359 -2.19 31.42 6.88
N ASN A 360 -2.08 30.13 7.17
CA ASN A 360 -0.91 29.33 6.83
C ASN A 360 -1.33 28.26 5.83
N VAL A 361 -0.45 27.92 4.90
CA VAL A 361 -0.70 26.90 3.88
C VAL A 361 0.30 25.77 4.08
N LEU A 362 -0.21 24.54 4.08
CA LEU A 362 0.61 23.33 4.20
C LEU A 362 0.94 22.82 2.80
N GLY A 363 2.21 22.53 2.54
CA GLY A 363 2.62 21.96 1.27
C GLY A 363 4.12 21.92 1.07
N VAL A 364 4.53 21.27 -0.01
CA VAL A 364 5.95 21.06 -0.33
C VAL A 364 6.26 21.68 -1.69
N LYS A 365 7.42 22.32 -1.82
CA LYS A 365 7.82 22.91 -3.11
C LYS A 365 8.10 21.77 -4.09
N PRO A 366 7.44 21.71 -5.28
CA PRO A 366 7.80 20.79 -6.32
C PRO A 366 9.28 20.98 -6.64
N LEU A 367 10.01 19.86 -6.74
CA LEU A 367 11.40 19.89 -7.16
C LEU A 367 11.49 20.65 -8.49
N SER A 368 12.21 21.77 -8.49
CA SER A 368 12.48 22.49 -9.74
C SER A 368 13.52 21.69 -10.52
N PRO A 369 13.39 21.51 -11.85
CA PRO A 369 14.43 20.89 -12.64
C PRO A 369 15.72 21.71 -12.48
N THR A 370 16.81 21.03 -12.12
CA THR A 370 18.16 21.62 -12.02
C THR A 370 18.47 22.44 -13.28
N PRO A 371 18.95 23.70 -13.17
CA PRO A 371 19.29 24.50 -14.35
C PRO A 371 20.38 23.80 -15.16
N THR A 372 20.16 23.71 -16.46
CA THR A 372 21.14 23.28 -17.47
C THR A 372 22.45 24.05 -17.28
N PRO A 373 23.62 23.38 -17.14
CA PRO A 373 24.89 24.07 -16.97
C PRO A 373 25.27 24.81 -18.26
N THR A 374 25.61 26.09 -18.11
CA THR A 374 26.31 26.92 -19.12
C THR A 374 27.64 26.25 -19.49
N PRO A 375 28.03 26.17 -20.77
CA PRO A 375 29.29 25.56 -21.16
C PRO A 375 30.46 26.43 -20.68
N THR A 376 31.33 25.90 -19.83
CA THR A 376 32.64 26.49 -19.55
C THR A 376 33.71 25.40 -19.56
N ALA A 377 34.69 25.65 -20.45
CA ALA A 377 36.03 25.11 -20.62
C ALA A 377 36.31 23.63 -20.30
N THR A 378 36.70 22.92 -21.36
CA THR A 378 37.37 21.62 -21.38
C THR A 378 38.45 21.51 -20.31
N VAL A 379 38.25 20.58 -19.37
CA VAL A 379 39.33 20.06 -18.52
C VAL A 379 39.62 18.62 -18.95
N THR A 380 40.90 18.38 -19.16
CA THR A 380 41.58 17.14 -19.59
C THR A 380 41.04 15.86 -18.92
N PRO A 381 40.94 14.73 -19.64
CA PRO A 381 40.35 13.49 -19.11
C PRO A 381 41.17 12.93 -17.93
N THR A 382 40.50 12.73 -16.79
CA THR A 382 40.96 11.89 -15.67
C THR A 382 40.64 10.42 -15.98
N PRO A 383 41.55 9.47 -15.69
CA PRO A 383 41.47 8.09 -16.19
C PRO A 383 40.28 7.29 -15.62
N THR A 384 39.86 6.31 -16.39
CA THR A 384 38.88 5.27 -16.06
C THR A 384 39.17 4.64 -14.67
N PRO A 385 38.19 4.54 -13.75
CA PRO A 385 38.44 3.94 -12.44
C PRO A 385 38.66 2.43 -12.56
N THR A 386 39.83 1.98 -12.11
CA THR A 386 40.21 0.56 -11.99
C THR A 386 39.56 -0.05 -10.74
N SER A 387 39.04 -1.28 -10.83
CA SER A 387 38.51 -2.03 -9.67
C SER A 387 39.62 -2.31 -8.64
N GLY A 388 39.36 -2.04 -7.35
CA GLY A 388 40.34 -2.16 -6.27
C GLY A 388 39.72 -2.38 -4.88
N VAL A 389 40.55 -2.74 -3.90
CA VAL A 389 40.14 -2.84 -2.49
C VAL A 389 39.74 -1.43 -2.02
N LEU A 390 38.53 -1.30 -1.47
CA LEU A 390 38.04 0.01 -1.06
C LEU A 390 38.77 0.51 0.20
N PRO A 391 39.16 1.79 0.24
CA PRO A 391 39.66 2.39 1.47
C PRO A 391 38.55 2.41 2.52
N LYS A 392 38.91 2.11 3.77
CA LYS A 392 37.99 2.13 4.91
C LYS A 392 37.76 3.54 5.47
N THR A 393 38.38 4.55 4.86
CA THR A 393 38.20 5.96 5.21
C THR A 393 36.74 6.35 5.01
N GLY A 394 36.07 6.79 6.09
CA GLY A 394 34.65 7.13 6.07
C GLY A 394 33.70 5.97 6.37
N TRP A 395 34.23 4.77 6.65
CA TRP A 395 33.40 3.66 7.11
C TRP A 395 32.94 3.89 8.56
N ALA A 396 31.69 3.52 8.85
CA ALA A 396 31.11 3.63 10.18
C ALA A 396 30.43 2.31 10.59
N LEU A 397 30.54 1.97 11.88
CA LEU A 397 29.77 0.88 12.46
C LEU A 397 28.29 1.26 12.41
N LYS A 398 27.46 0.43 11.79
CA LYS A 398 26.01 0.60 11.75
C LYS A 398 25.33 -0.22 12.85
N TYR A 399 25.73 -1.48 12.99
CA TYR A 399 25.16 -2.40 13.98
C TYR A 399 26.16 -3.52 14.27
N VAL A 400 26.12 -4.04 15.50
CA VAL A 400 26.75 -5.29 15.89
C VAL A 400 25.83 -5.97 16.91
N ASP A 401 25.72 -7.29 16.85
CA ASP A 401 24.90 -8.06 17.81
C ASP A 401 25.59 -8.21 19.17
N SER A 402 26.93 -8.34 19.16
CA SER A 402 27.74 -8.58 20.34
C SER A 402 29.18 -8.08 20.17
N GLU A 403 29.77 -7.54 21.23
CA GLU A 403 31.20 -7.20 21.29
C GLU A 403 31.78 -7.41 22.70
N GLU A 404 33.04 -7.82 22.78
CA GLU A 404 33.80 -7.94 24.02
C GLU A 404 34.61 -6.66 24.25
N THR A 405 34.28 -5.92 25.31
CA THR A 405 34.99 -4.67 25.67
C THR A 405 35.41 -4.61 27.14
N GLN A 406 35.12 -5.67 27.92
CA GLN A 406 35.36 -5.69 29.36
C GLN A 406 36.70 -6.30 29.72
N SER A 407 37.02 -7.46 29.13
CA SER A 407 38.24 -8.23 29.40
C SER A 407 39.36 -7.96 28.40
N GLU A 408 39.01 -7.52 27.19
CA GLU A 408 39.93 -7.16 26.12
C GLU A 408 39.32 -6.11 25.20
N ASN A 409 40.13 -5.56 24.28
CA ASN A 409 39.66 -4.64 23.26
C ASN A 409 39.15 -5.40 22.02
N GLY A 410 37.99 -6.05 22.15
CA GLY A 410 37.28 -6.76 21.09
C GLY A 410 36.19 -5.94 20.39
N ALA A 411 36.27 -4.60 20.44
CA ALA A 411 35.24 -3.71 19.92
C ALA A 411 34.97 -3.91 18.41
N ALA A 412 33.72 -3.76 17.98
CA ALA A 412 33.30 -4.03 16.59
C ALA A 412 34.02 -3.16 15.55
N ARG A 413 34.42 -1.94 15.91
CA ARG A 413 35.19 -1.04 15.04
C ARG A 413 36.55 -1.60 14.62
N ASN A 414 37.12 -2.49 15.43
CA ASN A 414 38.41 -3.11 15.14
C ASN A 414 38.34 -4.04 13.90
N ALA A 415 37.14 -4.51 13.51
CA ALA A 415 37.00 -5.32 12.30
C ALA A 415 37.18 -4.52 10.99
N PHE A 416 37.34 -3.20 11.03
CA PHE A 416 37.51 -2.39 9.82
C PHE A 416 38.33 -1.11 10.07
N ASP A 417 39.26 -1.15 11.03
CA ASP A 417 40.12 -0.01 11.37
C ASP A 417 41.40 0.08 10.51
N GLY A 418 41.71 -0.96 9.72
CA GLY A 418 42.91 -1.03 8.89
C GLY A 418 44.14 -1.57 9.62
N ASN A 419 43.99 -2.04 10.86
CA ASN A 419 45.05 -2.61 11.68
C ASN A 419 44.83 -4.11 11.92
N THR A 420 45.61 -4.96 11.26
CA THR A 420 45.50 -6.42 11.40
C THR A 420 45.91 -6.97 12.78
N ALA A 421 46.39 -6.14 13.69
CA ALA A 421 46.74 -6.51 15.07
C ALA A 421 45.58 -6.32 16.06
N THR A 422 44.52 -5.62 15.67
CA THR A 422 43.27 -5.47 16.43
C THR A 422 42.19 -6.38 15.84
N PHE A 423 41.16 -6.70 16.62
CA PHE A 423 40.04 -7.51 16.13
C PHE A 423 38.75 -7.17 16.85
N TRP A 424 37.64 -7.35 16.14
CA TRP A 424 36.33 -7.52 16.76
C TRP A 424 36.22 -8.94 17.30
N ARG A 425 35.68 -9.08 18.51
CA ARG A 425 35.24 -10.37 19.05
C ARG A 425 33.91 -10.21 19.75
N THR A 426 33.03 -11.19 19.58
CA THR A 426 31.78 -11.27 20.36
C THR A 426 32.06 -11.65 21.81
N HIS A 427 31.14 -11.31 22.69
CA HIS A 427 31.33 -11.42 24.13
C HIS A 427 31.68 -12.86 24.58
N TRP A 428 32.78 -13.01 25.35
CA TRP A 428 33.29 -14.34 25.76
C TRP A 428 33.73 -14.43 27.22
N SER A 429 33.85 -13.32 27.94
CA SER A 429 34.55 -13.29 29.23
C SER A 429 33.68 -13.43 30.47
N ASN A 430 32.35 -13.45 30.35
CA ASN A 430 31.42 -13.68 31.47
C ASN A 430 30.32 -14.70 31.11
N SER A 431 29.35 -14.90 32.00
CA SER A 431 28.31 -15.93 31.86
C SER A 431 27.34 -15.70 30.70
N ASP A 432 27.39 -14.55 30.02
CA ASP A 432 26.52 -14.19 28.90
C ASP A 432 27.27 -14.35 27.57
N MET A 433 27.42 -15.58 27.10
CA MET A 433 28.03 -15.92 25.80
C MET A 433 26.91 -16.25 24.80
N PRO A 434 26.34 -15.25 24.09
CA PRO A 434 25.25 -15.48 23.16
C PRO A 434 25.71 -16.44 22.05
N PRO A 435 24.97 -17.50 21.70
CA PRO A 435 25.39 -18.40 20.62
C PRO A 435 25.25 -17.74 19.24
N PRO A 436 26.01 -18.20 18.21
CA PRO A 436 25.82 -17.74 16.85
C PRO A 436 24.40 -18.03 16.32
N PRO A 437 23.91 -17.26 15.34
CA PRO A 437 24.67 -16.39 14.46
C PRO A 437 25.07 -15.05 15.08
N HIS A 438 26.28 -14.59 14.78
CA HIS A 438 26.76 -13.24 15.10
C HIS A 438 26.83 -12.36 13.88
N GLU A 439 26.70 -11.05 14.03
CA GLU A 439 26.72 -10.14 12.90
C GLU A 439 27.35 -8.79 13.17
N ILE A 440 27.94 -8.24 12.11
CA ILE A 440 28.42 -6.87 12.06
C ILE A 440 27.94 -6.22 10.76
N GLN A 441 27.42 -5.00 10.88
CA GLN A 441 26.94 -4.18 9.77
C GLN A 441 27.75 -2.88 9.69
N ILE A 442 28.19 -2.53 8.49
CA ILE A 442 29.09 -1.40 8.25
C ILE A 442 28.50 -0.51 7.14
N ASP A 443 28.43 0.80 7.40
CA ASP A 443 28.18 1.83 6.38
C ASP A 443 29.51 2.21 5.74
N MET A 444 29.66 2.03 4.43
CA MET A 444 30.88 2.39 3.70
C MET A 444 30.97 3.90 3.35
N GLY A 445 29.96 4.69 3.71
CA GLY A 445 29.90 6.14 3.53
C GLY A 445 29.53 6.60 2.11
N ALA A 446 29.59 5.71 1.12
CA ALA A 446 29.21 5.96 -0.26
C ALA A 446 28.72 4.68 -0.96
N TYR A 447 28.12 4.82 -2.14
CA TYR A 447 27.67 3.70 -2.96
C TYR A 447 28.82 3.13 -3.80
N TYR A 448 28.92 1.81 -3.81
CA TYR A 448 29.89 1.08 -4.59
C TYR A 448 29.24 -0.13 -5.25
N GLU A 449 29.70 -0.49 -6.46
CA GLU A 449 29.44 -1.80 -7.03
C GLU A 449 30.48 -2.77 -6.48
N LEU A 450 30.07 -3.61 -5.53
CA LEU A 450 30.94 -4.56 -4.86
C LEU A 450 30.98 -5.88 -5.60
N THR A 451 32.17 -6.45 -5.75
CA THR A 451 32.40 -7.73 -6.46
C THR A 451 33.08 -8.78 -5.58
N SER A 452 33.61 -8.36 -4.43
CA SER A 452 34.23 -9.28 -3.47
C SER A 452 34.20 -8.70 -2.06
N PHE A 453 34.18 -9.58 -1.06
CA PHE A 453 34.51 -9.25 0.32
C PHE A 453 35.71 -10.07 0.81
N ARG A 454 36.36 -9.52 1.82
CA ARG A 454 37.54 -10.06 2.48
C ARG A 454 37.24 -10.25 3.96
N TYR A 455 37.64 -11.39 4.49
CA TYR A 455 37.58 -11.72 5.91
C TYR A 455 38.96 -12.19 6.37
N LEU A 456 39.59 -11.43 7.26
CA LEU A 456 40.80 -11.80 7.95
C LEU A 456 40.44 -12.27 9.37
N PRO A 457 40.60 -13.55 9.71
CA PRO A 457 40.57 -14.00 11.10
C PRO A 457 41.76 -13.41 11.88
N ASN A 458 41.73 -13.48 13.21
CA ASN A 458 42.91 -13.11 14.02
C ASN A 458 44.16 -13.85 13.53
N ILE A 459 45.24 -13.09 13.31
CA ILE A 459 46.53 -13.56 12.76
C ILE A 459 47.38 -14.32 13.77
N VAL A 460 47.00 -14.33 15.05
CA VAL A 460 47.65 -15.17 16.07
C VAL A 460 47.35 -16.64 15.76
N ALA A 461 48.31 -17.33 15.13
CA ALA A 461 48.13 -18.68 14.60
C ALA A 461 47.70 -19.71 15.66
N THR A 462 48.11 -19.52 16.91
CA THR A 462 47.75 -20.37 18.07
C THR A 462 46.33 -20.15 18.58
N GLU A 463 45.66 -19.07 18.18
CA GLU A 463 44.30 -18.73 18.59
C GLU A 463 43.31 -19.10 17.49
N VAL A 464 42.86 -20.35 17.56
CA VAL A 464 41.89 -20.93 16.60
C VAL A 464 40.46 -20.61 17.00
N ASN A 465 40.21 -20.40 18.31
CA ASN A 465 38.89 -20.13 18.85
C ASN A 465 38.36 -18.78 18.38
N GLY A 466 37.12 -18.76 17.89
CA GLY A 466 36.45 -17.58 17.36
C GLY A 466 36.57 -17.42 15.84
N ARG A 467 37.33 -18.28 15.14
CA ARG A 467 37.38 -18.19 13.67
C ARG A 467 36.04 -18.61 13.09
N VAL A 468 35.52 -17.80 12.16
CA VAL A 468 34.25 -18.07 11.50
C VAL A 468 34.39 -19.28 10.59
N ALA A 469 33.51 -20.27 10.77
CA ALA A 469 33.38 -21.44 9.91
C ALA A 469 32.36 -21.20 8.81
N GLN A 470 31.08 -21.09 9.15
CA GLN A 470 30.03 -20.77 8.18
C GLN A 470 29.67 -19.30 8.24
N TYR A 471 29.44 -18.69 7.07
CA TYR A 471 29.14 -17.28 6.98
C TYR A 471 28.04 -16.98 5.95
N GLU A 472 27.46 -15.80 6.12
CA GLU A 472 26.71 -15.11 5.09
C GLU A 472 27.23 -13.67 4.95
N PHE A 473 27.22 -13.14 3.74
CA PHE A 473 27.60 -11.78 3.44
C PHE A 473 26.52 -11.11 2.59
N TYR A 474 26.12 -9.92 3.01
CA TYR A 474 25.06 -9.15 2.42
C TYR A 474 25.55 -7.77 2.02
N VAL A 475 24.96 -7.24 0.95
CA VAL A 475 25.18 -5.87 0.48
C VAL A 475 23.81 -5.23 0.31
N SER A 476 23.62 -4.05 0.89
CA SER A 476 22.37 -3.29 0.88
C SER A 476 22.57 -1.85 0.45
N ALA A 477 21.57 -1.30 -0.23
CA ALA A 477 21.54 0.09 -0.67
C ALA A 477 21.05 1.05 0.44
N ASP A 478 20.24 0.57 1.38
CA ASP A 478 19.58 1.35 2.44
C ASP A 478 19.95 0.91 3.86
N GLY A 479 20.56 -0.27 3.99
CA GLY A 479 20.94 -0.87 5.27
C GLY A 479 19.73 -1.31 6.12
N ALA A 480 18.54 -1.38 5.54
CA ALA A 480 17.34 -1.95 6.17
C ALA A 480 16.90 -3.21 5.41
N ASN A 481 16.86 -3.13 4.08
CA ASN A 481 16.54 -4.24 3.20
C ASN A 481 17.83 -4.93 2.73
N TRP A 482 18.15 -6.05 3.38
CA TRP A 482 19.37 -6.81 3.08
C TRP A 482 19.21 -7.82 1.95
N GLY A 483 17.96 -8.22 1.66
CA GLY A 483 17.65 -9.24 0.66
C GLY A 483 18.28 -10.59 1.00
N THR A 484 18.56 -11.41 -0.01
CA THR A 484 19.35 -12.62 0.14
C THR A 484 20.85 -12.31 0.23
N PRO A 485 21.65 -13.15 0.90
CA PRO A 485 23.10 -12.95 0.95
C PRO A 485 23.69 -13.00 -0.46
N VAL A 486 24.61 -12.07 -0.76
CA VAL A 486 25.38 -12.09 -2.01
C VAL A 486 26.36 -13.25 -2.06
N SER A 487 26.75 -13.74 -0.88
CA SER A 487 27.53 -14.96 -0.73
C SER A 487 27.23 -15.61 0.62
N ALA A 488 27.20 -16.93 0.64
CA ALA A 488 27.17 -17.74 1.85
C ALA A 488 28.06 -18.95 1.64
N GLY A 489 28.69 -19.46 2.69
CA GLY A 489 29.54 -20.63 2.55
C GLY A 489 30.32 -20.97 3.81
N THR A 490 31.29 -21.87 3.65
CA THR A 490 32.18 -22.32 4.72
C THR A 490 33.61 -21.89 4.42
N PHE A 491 34.28 -21.24 5.36
CA PHE A 491 35.69 -20.93 5.29
C PHE A 491 36.55 -22.12 5.69
N ALA A 492 37.70 -22.28 5.04
CA ALA A 492 38.74 -23.17 5.51
C ALA A 492 39.33 -22.66 6.83
N ASN A 493 39.46 -23.52 7.84
CA ASN A 493 40.05 -23.16 9.15
C ASN A 493 41.56 -22.92 9.05
N THR A 494 41.92 -21.72 8.61
CA THR A 494 43.31 -21.24 8.49
C THR A 494 43.34 -19.75 8.85
N ALA A 495 44.48 -19.25 9.35
CA ALA A 495 44.64 -17.83 9.72
C ALA A 495 44.81 -16.87 8.52
N THR A 496 44.78 -17.39 7.29
CA THR A 496 44.96 -16.60 6.07
C THR A 496 43.73 -15.71 5.78
N GLU A 497 43.92 -14.60 5.08
CA GLU A 497 42.78 -13.82 4.59
C GLU A 497 41.92 -14.67 3.63
N LYS A 498 40.62 -14.60 3.81
CA LYS A 498 39.63 -15.22 2.93
C LYS A 498 39.11 -14.16 1.98
N ILE A 499 39.23 -14.42 0.68
CA ILE A 499 38.68 -13.55 -0.37
C ILE A 499 37.53 -14.31 -1.00
N VAL A 500 36.35 -13.70 -0.99
CA VAL A 500 35.14 -14.29 -1.55
C VAL A 500 34.64 -13.39 -2.66
N ASN A 501 34.57 -13.93 -3.87
CA ASN A 501 34.03 -13.23 -5.03
C ASN A 501 32.54 -13.53 -5.17
N PHE A 502 31.77 -12.53 -5.55
CA PHE A 502 30.35 -12.66 -5.85
C PHE A 502 29.98 -11.78 -7.06
N THR A 503 28.81 -12.01 -7.65
CA THR A 503 28.32 -11.18 -8.75
C THR A 503 28.13 -9.75 -8.28
N GLY A 504 28.63 -8.78 -9.06
CA GLY A 504 28.55 -7.34 -8.77
C GLY A 504 27.21 -6.91 -8.16
N LYS A 505 27.23 -6.33 -6.96
CA LYS A 505 26.05 -5.77 -6.31
C LYS A 505 26.33 -4.35 -5.84
N VAL A 506 25.47 -3.42 -6.27
CA VAL A 506 25.52 -2.04 -5.81
C VAL A 506 24.98 -1.95 -4.39
N GLY A 507 25.72 -1.30 -3.50
CA GLY A 507 25.27 -0.98 -2.16
C GLY A 507 26.16 0.02 -1.44
N ARG A 508 25.66 0.55 -0.34
CA ARG A 508 26.37 1.43 0.59
C ARG A 508 26.69 0.71 1.90
N TYR A 509 25.87 -0.27 2.26
CA TYR A 509 25.98 -1.00 3.51
C TYR A 509 26.36 -2.45 3.26
N ILE A 510 27.18 -3.01 4.15
CA ILE A 510 27.54 -4.43 4.16
C ILE A 510 27.18 -5.05 5.50
N ARG A 511 26.79 -6.33 5.49
CA ARG A 511 26.50 -7.12 6.69
C ARG A 511 27.20 -8.46 6.56
N PHE A 512 28.05 -8.77 7.52
CA PHE A 512 28.73 -10.05 7.65
C PHE A 512 28.13 -10.80 8.82
N VAL A 513 27.65 -12.03 8.57
CA VAL A 513 27.04 -12.89 9.57
C VAL A 513 27.91 -14.14 9.73
N ALA A 514 28.42 -14.38 10.94
CA ALA A 514 29.09 -15.60 11.33
C ALA A 514 28.05 -16.60 11.85
N LEU A 515 27.68 -17.58 11.01
CA LEU A 515 26.69 -18.61 11.35
C LEU A 515 27.23 -19.67 12.30
N SER A 516 28.54 -19.93 12.28
CA SER A 516 29.18 -20.86 13.20
C SER A 516 30.68 -20.58 13.34
N GLU A 517 31.25 -21.04 14.44
CA GLU A 517 32.69 -21.00 14.74
C GLU A 517 33.33 -22.38 14.44
N VAL A 518 34.62 -22.40 14.08
CA VAL A 518 35.34 -23.61 13.62
C VAL A 518 35.38 -24.78 14.61
N ASN A 519 35.29 -24.51 15.91
CA ASN A 519 35.23 -25.50 16.99
C ASN A 519 33.84 -25.56 17.66
N GLY A 520 32.84 -24.88 17.10
CA GLY A 520 31.47 -24.85 17.64
C GLY A 520 31.29 -23.97 18.87
N ASN A 521 32.24 -23.08 19.17
CA ASN A 521 32.12 -22.15 20.29
C ASN A 521 31.03 -21.09 20.06
N PRO A 522 30.48 -20.51 21.14
CA PRO A 522 29.43 -19.50 21.05
C PRO A 522 29.95 -18.10 20.68
N PHE A 523 31.22 -17.93 20.29
CA PHE A 523 31.77 -16.60 19.99
C PHE A 523 32.50 -16.59 18.65
N SER A 524 32.67 -15.42 18.05
CA SER A 524 33.32 -15.23 16.74
C SER A 524 34.18 -13.97 16.72
N MET A 525 35.15 -13.92 15.81
CA MET A 525 36.05 -12.79 15.65
C MET A 525 36.39 -12.48 14.18
N ALA A 526 36.69 -11.21 13.93
CA ALA A 526 37.27 -10.72 12.68
C ALA A 526 38.34 -9.68 12.98
N ALA A 527 39.57 -9.92 12.52
CA ALA A 527 40.62 -8.91 12.55
C ALA A 527 40.35 -7.84 11.50
N GLU A 528 39.97 -8.25 10.28
CA GLU A 528 39.59 -7.30 9.25
C GLU A 528 38.48 -7.81 8.33
N ILE A 529 37.60 -6.88 7.96
CA ILE A 529 36.58 -7.01 6.93
C ILE A 529 36.85 -5.94 5.89
N GLY A 530 36.94 -6.35 4.63
CA GLY A 530 37.16 -5.47 3.49
C GLY A 530 36.28 -5.82 2.32
N VAL A 531 36.20 -4.93 1.33
CA VAL A 531 35.49 -5.20 0.07
C VAL A 531 36.27 -4.68 -1.13
N VAL A 532 36.00 -5.25 -2.30
CA VAL A 532 36.54 -4.82 -3.59
C VAL A 532 35.38 -4.32 -4.45
N GLY A 533 35.53 -3.13 -5.02
CA GLY A 533 34.49 -2.54 -5.85
C GLY A 533 34.93 -1.24 -6.53
N THR A 534 33.98 -0.62 -7.23
CA THR A 534 34.15 0.70 -7.86
C THR A 534 33.07 1.66 -7.40
N PRO A 535 33.34 2.98 -7.33
CA PRO A 535 32.30 3.97 -7.03
C PRO A 535 31.08 3.79 -7.94
N ALA A 536 29.89 3.82 -7.35
CA ALA A 536 28.63 3.67 -8.05
C ALA A 536 27.67 4.78 -7.63
N THR A 537 26.66 5.05 -8.45
CA THR A 537 25.52 5.85 -8.04
C THR A 537 24.54 4.97 -7.25
N PRO A 538 23.69 5.55 -6.37
CA PRO A 538 22.63 4.80 -5.71
C PRO A 538 21.82 4.02 -6.75
N PRO A 539 21.49 2.74 -6.50
CA PRO A 539 20.58 2.03 -7.39
C PRO A 539 19.24 2.79 -7.39
N PRO A 540 18.53 2.89 -8.53
CA PRO A 540 17.17 3.39 -8.54
C PRO A 540 16.39 2.62 -7.46
N PRO A 541 15.61 3.28 -6.59
CA PRO A 541 14.90 2.56 -5.54
C PRO A 541 14.13 1.42 -6.18
N THR A 542 14.30 0.23 -5.60
CA THR A 542 13.54 -0.96 -5.98
C THR A 542 12.08 -0.53 -6.05
N PRO A 543 11.37 -0.71 -7.18
CA PRO A 543 9.97 -0.41 -7.21
C PRO A 543 9.32 -1.25 -6.11
N THR A 544 8.77 -0.58 -5.09
CA THR A 544 7.61 -1.07 -4.35
C THR A 544 6.74 -1.80 -5.36
N PRO A 545 6.24 -3.04 -5.09
CA PRO A 545 5.40 -3.78 -6.04
C PRO A 545 4.49 -2.76 -6.70
N THR A 546 4.67 -2.57 -8.02
CA THR A 546 3.97 -1.49 -8.71
C THR A 546 2.52 -1.64 -8.29
N PRO A 547 1.91 -0.65 -7.61
CA PRO A 547 0.49 -0.73 -7.35
C PRO A 547 -0.11 -1.03 -8.71
N THR A 548 -0.84 -2.16 -8.82
CA THR A 548 -1.75 -2.39 -9.93
C THR A 548 -2.32 -1.04 -10.29
N PRO A 549 -2.07 -0.53 -11.51
CA PRO A 549 -2.10 0.89 -11.83
C PRO A 549 -3.26 1.50 -11.09
N THR A 550 -2.98 2.40 -10.13
CA THR A 550 -4.04 3.11 -9.41
C THR A 550 -4.96 3.62 -10.49
N PRO A 551 -6.22 3.14 -10.56
CA PRO A 551 -7.08 3.56 -11.62
C PRO A 551 -7.21 5.07 -11.48
N THR A 552 -6.81 5.80 -12.52
CA THR A 552 -7.26 7.18 -12.73
C THR A 552 -8.75 7.18 -12.42
N GLY A 553 -9.19 7.95 -11.42
CA GLY A 553 -10.53 7.83 -10.80
C GLY A 553 -11.73 8.14 -11.70
N GLY A 554 -11.56 8.04 -13.02
CA GLY A 554 -12.61 8.05 -14.02
C GLY A 554 -12.76 6.68 -14.69
N LEU A 555 -13.93 6.48 -15.31
CA LEU A 555 -14.26 5.24 -15.99
C LEU A 555 -13.26 4.91 -17.12
N PRO A 556 -12.94 3.62 -17.33
CA PRO A 556 -12.11 3.18 -18.45
C PRO A 556 -12.59 3.76 -19.79
N PRO A 557 -11.71 4.15 -20.73
CA PRO A 557 -12.12 4.68 -22.03
C PRO A 557 -13.12 3.76 -22.74
N LEU A 558 -14.12 4.34 -23.40
CA LEU A 558 -15.07 3.57 -24.20
C LEU A 558 -14.33 2.91 -25.36
N THR A 559 -14.30 1.58 -25.38
CA THR A 559 -13.64 0.77 -26.42
C THR A 559 -14.58 -0.36 -26.85
N GLY A 560 -14.44 -0.81 -28.11
CA GLY A 560 -15.25 -1.89 -28.67
C GLY A 560 -16.70 -1.51 -28.98
N THR A 561 -17.56 -2.52 -29.12
CA THR A 561 -18.98 -2.36 -29.47
C THR A 561 -19.75 -1.71 -28.33
N ALA A 562 -20.61 -0.74 -28.65
CA ALA A 562 -21.44 -0.03 -27.68
C ALA A 562 -22.94 -0.08 -28.05
N TYR A 563 -23.77 -0.28 -27.03
CA TYR A 563 -25.23 -0.17 -27.11
C TYR A 563 -25.71 0.93 -26.17
N TYR A 564 -26.85 1.55 -26.46
CA TYR A 564 -27.28 2.78 -25.81
C TYR A 564 -28.65 2.66 -25.17
N VAL A 565 -28.78 3.19 -23.96
CA VAL A 565 -30.02 3.38 -23.22
C VAL A 565 -30.22 4.88 -23.02
N ALA A 566 -31.41 5.39 -23.34
CA ALA A 566 -31.75 6.81 -23.20
C ALA A 566 -33.19 6.99 -22.71
N THR A 567 -33.48 8.10 -22.03
CA THR A 567 -34.82 8.38 -21.46
C THR A 567 -35.91 8.53 -22.55
N ASN A 568 -35.52 8.88 -23.77
CA ASN A 568 -36.38 8.92 -24.95
C ASN A 568 -36.30 7.65 -25.82
N GLY A 569 -35.65 6.59 -25.33
CA GLY A 569 -35.49 5.32 -26.04
C GLY A 569 -36.76 4.48 -26.08
N ASN A 570 -36.71 3.38 -26.84
CA ASN A 570 -37.80 2.40 -26.96
C ASN A 570 -37.19 0.99 -27.03
N ASN A 571 -37.72 0.03 -26.28
CA ASN A 571 -37.20 -1.35 -26.25
C ASN A 571 -37.43 -2.12 -27.56
N SER A 572 -38.26 -1.61 -28.47
CA SER A 572 -38.35 -2.12 -29.85
C SER A 572 -37.21 -1.63 -30.75
N ASN A 573 -36.37 -0.70 -30.29
CA ASN A 573 -35.25 -0.17 -31.08
C ASN A 573 -34.08 -1.17 -31.16
N ALA A 574 -33.10 -0.84 -32.01
CA ALA A 574 -31.89 -1.66 -32.19
C ALA A 574 -30.82 -1.46 -31.10
N GLY A 575 -30.96 -0.48 -30.20
CA GLY A 575 -29.97 -0.19 -29.16
C GLY A 575 -28.75 0.60 -29.65
N THR A 576 -28.84 1.23 -30.83
CA THR A 576 -27.78 2.12 -31.35
C THR A 576 -27.88 3.51 -30.74
N SER A 577 -26.85 4.36 -30.90
CA SER A 577 -26.88 5.73 -30.37
C SER A 577 -28.03 6.57 -30.94
N ALA A 578 -28.40 6.34 -32.20
CA ALA A 578 -29.52 7.01 -32.87
C ALA A 578 -30.89 6.38 -32.56
N SER A 579 -30.92 5.14 -32.08
CA SER A 579 -32.16 4.43 -31.73
C SER A 579 -31.92 3.61 -30.46
N PRO A 580 -31.82 4.29 -29.30
CA PRO A 580 -31.47 3.67 -28.03
C PRO A 580 -32.65 2.88 -27.44
N TRP A 581 -32.35 1.93 -26.56
CA TRP A 581 -33.35 1.25 -25.72
C TRP A 581 -33.82 2.15 -24.57
N ALA A 582 -34.96 1.79 -23.97
CA ALA A 582 -35.59 2.58 -22.91
C ALA A 582 -35.09 2.23 -21.50
N SER A 583 -34.65 0.98 -21.27
CA SER A 583 -34.22 0.52 -19.94
C SER A 583 -32.93 -0.30 -19.96
N LEU A 584 -32.19 -0.26 -18.85
CA LEU A 584 -30.96 -1.02 -18.66
C LEU A 584 -31.26 -2.52 -18.53
N SER A 585 -32.29 -2.90 -17.78
CA SER A 585 -32.73 -4.30 -17.64
C SER A 585 -32.97 -4.95 -19.00
N TYR A 586 -33.61 -4.23 -19.92
CA TYR A 586 -33.83 -4.71 -21.28
C TYR A 586 -32.51 -4.81 -22.04
N ALA A 587 -31.63 -3.82 -21.95
CA ALA A 587 -30.31 -3.88 -22.58
C ALA A 587 -29.50 -5.10 -22.11
N CYS A 588 -29.47 -5.39 -20.80
CA CYS A 588 -28.79 -6.56 -20.24
C CYS A 588 -29.38 -7.88 -20.76
N SER A 589 -30.69 -7.94 -21.04
CA SER A 589 -31.33 -9.13 -21.65
C SER A 589 -30.94 -9.38 -23.11
N ARG A 590 -30.38 -8.37 -23.79
CA ARG A 590 -30.00 -8.42 -25.22
C ARG A 590 -28.50 -8.56 -25.43
N VAL A 591 -27.69 -7.98 -24.54
CA VAL A 591 -26.22 -7.96 -24.69
C VAL A 591 -25.61 -9.11 -23.89
N ASN A 592 -25.22 -10.17 -24.60
CA ASN A 592 -24.68 -11.41 -24.03
C ASN A 592 -23.22 -11.71 -24.44
N SER A 593 -22.56 -10.76 -25.08
CA SER A 593 -21.16 -10.84 -25.54
C SER A 593 -20.44 -9.52 -25.26
N ALA A 594 -19.10 -9.55 -25.32
CA ALA A 594 -18.25 -8.43 -24.92
C ALA A 594 -18.62 -7.11 -25.62
N ALA A 595 -19.17 -6.16 -24.85
CA ALA A 595 -19.64 -4.87 -25.31
C ALA A 595 -19.82 -3.92 -24.11
N THR A 596 -20.08 -2.64 -24.39
CA THR A 596 -20.43 -1.65 -23.37
C THR A 596 -21.87 -1.17 -23.55
N ILE A 597 -22.68 -1.27 -22.50
CA ILE A 597 -23.99 -0.61 -22.43
C ILE A 597 -23.78 0.80 -21.87
N VAL A 598 -24.03 1.80 -22.71
CA VAL A 598 -23.92 3.23 -22.38
C VAL A 598 -25.30 3.76 -21.99
N ILE A 599 -25.41 4.31 -20.78
CA ILE A 599 -26.61 4.95 -20.26
C ILE A 599 -26.43 6.46 -20.37
N LYS A 600 -27.23 7.09 -21.23
CA LYS A 600 -27.20 8.54 -21.43
C LYS A 600 -27.67 9.26 -20.17
N ALA A 601 -27.21 10.49 -19.97
CA ALA A 601 -27.66 11.34 -18.87
C ALA A 601 -29.19 11.42 -18.82
N GLY A 602 -29.74 11.33 -17.62
CA GLY A 602 -31.18 11.28 -17.41
C GLY A 602 -31.58 10.50 -16.17
N SER A 603 -32.88 10.48 -15.93
CA SER A 603 -33.52 9.82 -14.80
C SER A 603 -34.42 8.70 -15.31
N TYR A 604 -34.12 7.46 -14.93
CA TYR A 604 -34.80 6.26 -15.39
C TYR A 604 -35.61 5.63 -14.26
N THR A 605 -36.75 5.04 -14.60
CA THR A 605 -37.46 4.09 -13.74
C THR A 605 -37.33 2.72 -14.39
N ASP A 606 -36.68 1.78 -13.71
CA ASP A 606 -36.43 0.44 -14.23
C ASP A 606 -36.62 -0.61 -13.15
N ASN A 607 -37.71 -1.36 -13.25
CA ASN A 607 -38.10 -2.39 -12.28
C ASN A 607 -37.85 -3.81 -12.80
N GLY A 608 -37.10 -3.97 -13.90
CA GLY A 608 -36.62 -5.28 -14.35
C GLY A 608 -35.23 -5.60 -13.80
N GLN A 609 -34.87 -6.88 -13.73
CA GLN A 609 -33.50 -7.28 -13.40
C GLN A 609 -32.57 -7.08 -14.60
N CYS A 610 -31.38 -6.53 -14.37
CA CYS A 610 -30.25 -6.58 -15.29
C CYS A 610 -29.40 -7.83 -14.97
N GLY A 611 -29.61 -8.92 -15.72
CA GLY A 611 -28.70 -10.07 -15.71
C GLY A 611 -27.45 -9.76 -16.52
N LEU A 612 -26.33 -9.48 -15.86
CA LEU A 612 -25.12 -8.96 -16.51
C LEU A 612 -24.16 -10.08 -16.92
N ALA A 613 -24.06 -10.31 -18.23
CA ALA A 613 -23.15 -11.30 -18.80
C ALA A 613 -21.67 -10.95 -18.54
N PRO A 614 -20.77 -11.96 -18.50
CA PRO A 614 -19.32 -11.73 -18.47
C PRO A 614 -18.86 -10.82 -19.62
N ARG A 615 -17.85 -9.96 -19.37
CA ARG A 615 -17.26 -9.02 -20.34
C ARG A 615 -18.19 -7.92 -20.86
N VAL A 616 -19.40 -7.79 -20.29
CA VAL A 616 -20.30 -6.68 -20.59
C VAL A 616 -20.09 -5.57 -19.58
N ASN A 617 -19.72 -4.38 -20.07
CA ASN A 617 -19.55 -3.19 -19.24
C ASN A 617 -20.85 -2.40 -19.17
N ILE A 618 -21.05 -1.67 -18.06
CA ILE A 618 -22.10 -0.64 -17.94
C ILE A 618 -21.44 0.70 -17.69
N ARG A 619 -21.78 1.70 -18.51
CA ARG A 619 -21.22 3.05 -18.43
C ARG A 619 -22.33 4.10 -18.44
N GLY A 620 -22.52 4.80 -17.33
CA GLY A 620 -23.29 6.04 -17.32
C GLY A 620 -22.45 7.25 -17.74
N GLU A 621 -23.09 8.37 -18.07
CA GLU A 621 -22.42 9.62 -18.43
C GLU A 621 -21.93 10.44 -17.22
N GLY A 622 -22.22 9.97 -16.01
CA GLY A 622 -21.77 10.56 -14.75
C GLY A 622 -22.79 10.35 -13.64
N LYS A 623 -22.34 9.99 -12.43
CA LYS A 623 -23.22 9.67 -11.29
C LYS A 623 -24.12 10.83 -10.86
N SER A 624 -23.71 12.07 -11.09
CA SER A 624 -24.50 13.28 -10.82
C SER A 624 -25.61 13.56 -11.83
N VAL A 625 -25.55 12.99 -13.04
CA VAL A 625 -26.47 13.28 -14.15
C VAL A 625 -27.21 12.05 -14.68
N THR A 626 -26.82 10.85 -14.26
CA THR A 626 -27.43 9.58 -14.67
C THR A 626 -27.95 8.87 -13.42
N THR A 627 -29.27 8.75 -13.26
CA THR A 627 -29.90 8.08 -12.11
C THR A 627 -30.84 6.98 -12.58
N ILE A 628 -30.67 5.77 -12.06
CA ILE A 628 -31.62 4.67 -12.21
C ILE A 628 -32.38 4.51 -10.90
N ARG A 629 -33.70 4.65 -10.92
CA ARG A 629 -34.58 4.31 -9.79
C ARG A 629 -35.21 2.95 -10.02
N SER A 630 -35.14 2.08 -9.02
CA SER A 630 -35.72 0.74 -9.09
C SER A 630 -36.50 0.40 -7.83
N SER A 631 -37.53 -0.42 -7.99
CA SER A 631 -38.30 -1.09 -6.94
C SER A 631 -38.29 -2.62 -7.14
N TYR A 632 -37.26 -3.16 -7.81
CA TYR A 632 -37.18 -4.60 -8.06
C TYR A 632 -37.09 -5.38 -6.75
N GLY A 633 -37.77 -6.54 -6.68
CA GLY A 633 -37.94 -7.31 -5.46
C GLY A 633 -36.70 -8.10 -5.01
N ASP A 634 -35.60 -8.03 -5.76
CA ASP A 634 -34.36 -8.77 -5.51
C ASP A 634 -33.13 -7.94 -6.00
N TRP A 635 -32.01 -8.58 -6.34
CA TRP A 635 -30.83 -7.96 -6.97
C TRP A 635 -31.17 -7.30 -8.30
N TYR A 636 -31.02 -5.98 -8.39
CA TYR A 636 -31.21 -5.24 -9.64
C TYR A 636 -30.16 -5.61 -10.70
N ILE A 637 -28.87 -5.49 -10.37
CA ILE A 637 -27.78 -5.97 -11.22
C ILE A 637 -27.29 -7.31 -10.67
N ASN A 638 -27.43 -8.35 -11.48
CA ASN A 638 -27.02 -9.70 -11.12
C ASN A 638 -25.95 -10.21 -12.08
N ALA A 639 -24.69 -10.23 -11.61
CA ALA A 639 -23.52 -10.72 -12.32
C ALA A 639 -23.08 -12.10 -11.80
N THR A 640 -24.05 -13.02 -11.63
CA THR A 640 -23.77 -14.41 -11.24
C THR A 640 -23.10 -15.18 -12.37
N SER A 641 -22.11 -16.01 -12.03
CA SER A 641 -21.38 -16.90 -12.94
C SER A 641 -20.82 -18.13 -12.20
N SER A 642 -20.33 -19.12 -12.95
CA SER A 642 -19.53 -20.21 -12.38
C SER A 642 -18.29 -19.67 -11.67
N ASN A 643 -17.85 -20.32 -10.60
CA ASN A 643 -16.66 -19.93 -9.85
C ASN A 643 -15.41 -19.77 -10.76
N GLY A 644 -14.63 -18.71 -10.52
CA GLY A 644 -13.42 -18.42 -11.28
C GLY A 644 -13.68 -17.82 -12.67
N THR A 645 -14.92 -17.41 -12.99
CA THR A 645 -15.21 -16.76 -14.27
C THR A 645 -14.50 -15.41 -14.35
N ASP A 646 -13.67 -15.23 -15.38
CA ASP A 646 -13.07 -13.93 -15.69
C ASP A 646 -14.13 -12.98 -16.25
N GLY A 647 -14.52 -11.99 -15.45
CA GLY A 647 -15.45 -10.95 -15.85
C GLY A 647 -14.80 -9.96 -16.81
N ALA A 648 -13.56 -9.56 -16.55
CA ALA A 648 -12.84 -8.50 -17.27
C ALA A 648 -13.75 -7.31 -17.63
N GLN A 649 -14.50 -6.82 -16.64
CA GLN A 649 -15.61 -5.90 -16.85
C GLN A 649 -15.75 -4.87 -15.73
N TYR A 650 -16.45 -3.78 -16.02
CA TYR A 650 -16.78 -2.76 -15.04
C TYR A 650 -18.23 -2.28 -15.16
N ILE A 651 -18.76 -1.77 -14.05
CA ILE A 651 -19.97 -0.96 -14.01
C ILE A 651 -19.63 0.40 -13.38
N GLY A 652 -20.15 1.50 -13.92
CA GLY A 652 -19.83 2.79 -13.36
C GLY A 652 -20.46 4.01 -14.02
N GLY A 653 -20.38 5.17 -13.34
CA GLY A 653 -20.80 6.48 -13.84
C GLY A 653 -22.29 6.77 -13.75
N PHE A 654 -23.01 6.15 -12.81
CA PHE A 654 -24.43 6.42 -12.56
C PHE A 654 -24.78 6.20 -11.09
N THR A 655 -25.89 6.80 -10.66
CA THR A 655 -26.51 6.57 -9.36
C THR A 655 -27.54 5.45 -9.47
N LEU A 656 -27.48 4.45 -8.59
CA LEU A 656 -28.54 3.46 -8.37
C LEU A 656 -29.33 3.82 -7.10
N ASN A 657 -30.58 4.21 -7.29
CA ASN A 657 -31.47 4.63 -6.21
C ASN A 657 -32.54 3.56 -5.98
N GLY A 658 -32.66 3.09 -4.74
CA GLY A 658 -33.58 2.04 -4.34
C GLY A 658 -35.04 2.48 -4.16
N ASN A 659 -35.41 3.66 -4.66
CA ASN A 659 -36.75 4.22 -4.64
C ASN A 659 -37.38 4.15 -3.24
N SER A 660 -36.76 4.85 -2.29
CA SER A 660 -37.18 4.86 -0.89
C SER A 660 -37.21 3.46 -0.27
N ARG A 661 -36.14 2.69 -0.46
CA ARG A 661 -35.96 1.31 0.05
C ARG A 661 -36.97 0.29 -0.48
N SER A 662 -37.51 0.54 -1.67
CA SER A 662 -38.33 -0.45 -2.39
C SER A 662 -37.47 -1.48 -3.12
N LEU A 663 -36.28 -1.10 -3.60
CA LEU A 663 -35.32 -2.05 -4.18
C LEU A 663 -34.72 -2.91 -3.08
N ARG A 664 -34.80 -4.24 -3.24
CA ARG A 664 -34.25 -5.18 -2.24
C ARG A 664 -32.72 -5.14 -2.17
N HIS A 665 -32.03 -5.37 -3.29
CA HIS A 665 -30.56 -5.38 -3.35
C HIS A 665 -30.03 -4.68 -4.62
N GLY A 666 -28.84 -4.08 -4.53
CA GLY A 666 -28.21 -3.35 -5.64
C GLY A 666 -27.50 -4.26 -6.63
N VAL A 667 -26.25 -4.60 -6.35
CA VAL A 667 -25.33 -5.33 -7.25
C VAL A 667 -24.84 -6.62 -6.60
N LEU A 668 -25.07 -7.76 -7.25
CA LEU A 668 -24.47 -9.06 -6.91
C LEU A 668 -23.39 -9.41 -7.92
N VAL A 669 -22.20 -9.73 -7.42
CA VAL A 669 -21.11 -10.32 -8.20
C VAL A 669 -20.80 -11.68 -7.60
N MET A 670 -21.23 -12.77 -8.25
CA MET A 670 -21.03 -14.12 -7.74
C MET A 670 -20.18 -14.98 -8.69
N GLY A 671 -19.14 -15.61 -8.16
CA GLY A 671 -18.21 -16.49 -8.88
C GLY A 671 -17.30 -15.77 -9.88
N ARG A 672 -17.23 -14.43 -9.84
CA ARG A 672 -16.60 -13.60 -10.86
C ARG A 672 -15.32 -12.92 -10.38
N SER A 673 -14.33 -12.87 -11.26
CA SER A 673 -13.03 -12.19 -11.07
C SER A 673 -12.90 -10.99 -12.00
N HIS A 674 -12.00 -10.06 -11.69
CA HIS A 674 -11.74 -8.85 -12.48
C HIS A 674 -13.02 -8.04 -12.80
N PHE A 675 -13.92 -7.93 -11.82
CA PHE A 675 -15.12 -7.11 -11.88
C PHE A 675 -14.92 -5.82 -11.08
N SER A 676 -15.14 -4.67 -11.71
CA SER A 676 -14.97 -3.36 -11.08
C SER A 676 -16.29 -2.61 -10.91
N VAL A 677 -16.53 -2.03 -9.74
CA VAL A 677 -17.57 -1.01 -9.49
C VAL A 677 -16.88 0.33 -9.30
N ILE A 678 -17.09 1.28 -10.21
CA ILE A 678 -16.29 2.51 -10.28
C ILE A 678 -17.20 3.74 -10.41
N ASP A 679 -16.97 4.77 -9.61
CA ASP A 679 -17.66 6.07 -9.73
C ASP A 679 -19.18 5.95 -9.75
N MET A 680 -19.75 5.37 -8.69
CA MET A 680 -21.19 5.16 -8.53
C MET A 680 -21.68 5.61 -7.16
N ASP A 681 -22.95 6.03 -7.10
CA ASP A 681 -23.65 6.25 -5.85
C ASP A 681 -24.80 5.24 -5.70
N PHE A 682 -24.94 4.64 -4.51
CA PHE A 682 -26.04 3.77 -4.11
C PHE A 682 -26.84 4.46 -3.02
N ILE A 683 -28.14 4.64 -3.22
CA ILE A 683 -28.97 5.46 -2.33
C ILE A 683 -30.24 4.70 -1.95
N SER A 684 -30.50 4.57 -0.65
CA SER A 684 -31.77 4.06 -0.10
C SER A 684 -32.18 2.71 -0.68
N ILE A 685 -31.24 1.78 -0.79
CA ILE A 685 -31.53 0.36 -1.08
C ILE A 685 -31.97 -0.31 0.23
N TYR A 686 -32.80 -1.35 0.17
CA TYR A 686 -33.35 -1.94 1.39
C TYR A 686 -32.33 -2.71 2.23
N ASP A 687 -31.35 -3.39 1.62
CA ASP A 687 -30.48 -4.29 2.38
C ASP A 687 -28.98 -4.30 1.98
N LYS A 688 -28.65 -4.73 0.76
CA LYS A 688 -27.26 -4.82 0.28
C LYS A 688 -27.09 -3.95 -0.94
N ALA A 689 -26.21 -2.95 -0.89
CA ALA A 689 -25.87 -2.15 -2.05
C ALA A 689 -24.97 -2.94 -3.00
N ILE A 690 -23.92 -3.57 -2.46
CA ILE A 690 -22.95 -4.37 -3.22
C ILE A 690 -22.66 -5.66 -2.46
N SER A 691 -22.73 -6.79 -3.15
CA SER A 691 -22.18 -8.07 -2.68
C SER A 691 -21.16 -8.63 -3.67
N MET A 692 -19.96 -8.95 -3.19
CA MET A 692 -18.92 -9.65 -3.96
C MET A 692 -18.63 -11.01 -3.33
N GLU A 693 -19.05 -12.06 -4.01
CA GLU A 693 -19.03 -13.44 -3.55
C GLU A 693 -18.23 -14.28 -4.53
N GLY A 694 -16.98 -14.59 -4.19
CA GLY A 694 -16.06 -15.25 -5.13
C GLY A 694 -16.38 -16.73 -5.39
N SER A 695 -17.28 -17.28 -4.59
CA SER A 695 -17.71 -18.67 -4.67
C SER A 695 -19.19 -18.77 -4.36
N SER A 696 -19.92 -19.55 -5.17
CA SER A 696 -21.28 -20.00 -4.84
C SER A 696 -21.30 -21.12 -3.81
N TRP A 697 -20.11 -21.55 -3.33
CA TRP A 697 -19.99 -22.59 -2.32
C TRP A 697 -20.51 -22.07 -0.99
N TRP A 698 -21.77 -22.40 -0.71
CA TRP A 698 -22.33 -22.46 0.62
C TRP A 698 -22.46 -23.94 0.95
N SER A 699 -21.74 -24.44 1.95
CA SER A 699 -21.67 -25.89 2.22
C SER A 699 -22.99 -26.50 2.70
N GLY A 700 -24.06 -25.73 2.84
CA GLY A 700 -25.42 -26.22 3.08
C GLY A 700 -25.61 -27.04 4.36
N ALA A 701 -24.61 -27.07 5.24
CA ALA A 701 -24.77 -27.59 6.58
C ALA A 701 -25.37 -26.49 7.43
N ASP A 702 -26.45 -26.79 8.16
CA ASP A 702 -27.01 -26.02 9.27
C ASP A 702 -26.02 -25.83 10.45
N SER A 703 -24.73 -25.85 10.19
CA SER A 703 -23.73 -25.22 11.02
C SER A 703 -23.30 -23.97 10.26
N ASP A 704 -23.60 -22.78 10.77
CA ASP A 704 -23.21 -21.45 10.23
C ASP A 704 -21.66 -21.23 10.09
N TRP A 705 -20.86 -22.29 9.95
CA TRP A 705 -19.48 -22.35 10.39
C TRP A 705 -18.60 -23.27 9.51
N PRO A 706 -18.30 -22.93 8.24
CA PRO A 706 -17.36 -23.72 7.47
C PRO A 706 -15.95 -23.59 8.08
N ALA A 707 -15.39 -24.68 8.61
CA ALA A 707 -14.03 -24.70 9.17
C ALA A 707 -12.91 -24.72 8.09
N VAL A 708 -13.31 -24.82 6.82
CA VAL A 708 -12.43 -25.05 5.67
C VAL A 708 -12.59 -23.90 4.68
N PRO A 709 -11.47 -23.37 4.13
CA PRO A 709 -11.54 -22.36 3.08
C PRO A 709 -12.34 -22.82 1.85
N PRO A 710 -12.97 -21.90 1.11
CA PRO A 710 -13.68 -22.21 -0.12
C PRO A 710 -12.74 -22.80 -1.18
N PRO A 711 -13.23 -23.63 -2.09
CA PRO A 711 -12.42 -24.23 -3.15
C PRO A 711 -11.92 -23.21 -4.21
N SER A 712 -12.44 -21.98 -4.19
CA SER A 712 -12.15 -20.95 -5.19
C SER A 712 -12.44 -19.55 -4.64
N TYR A 713 -11.77 -18.54 -5.20
CA TYR A 713 -11.93 -17.14 -4.84
C TYR A 713 -12.25 -16.30 -6.08
N GLY A 714 -12.94 -15.19 -5.88
CA GLY A 714 -12.98 -14.10 -6.85
C GLY A 714 -11.66 -13.34 -6.76
N VAL A 715 -10.99 -13.15 -7.89
CA VAL A 715 -9.63 -12.57 -7.92
C VAL A 715 -9.66 -11.18 -8.57
N GLY A 716 -8.95 -10.22 -7.96
CA GLY A 716 -8.68 -8.93 -8.59
C GLY A 716 -9.92 -8.07 -8.83
N ASN A 717 -10.95 -8.21 -7.99
CA ASN A 717 -12.13 -7.36 -8.01
C ASN A 717 -11.80 -5.97 -7.43
N LEU A 718 -12.57 -4.95 -7.81
CA LEU A 718 -12.32 -3.56 -7.43
C LEU A 718 -13.61 -2.81 -7.10
N ILE A 719 -13.60 -2.04 -6.01
CA ILE A 719 -14.61 -1.02 -5.73
C ILE A 719 -13.87 0.30 -5.53
N GLN A 720 -14.14 1.28 -6.38
CA GLN A 720 -13.42 2.55 -6.36
C GLN A 720 -14.32 3.78 -6.51
N ASN A 721 -14.12 4.80 -5.67
CA ASN A 721 -14.84 6.08 -5.75
C ASN A 721 -16.37 5.86 -5.71
N VAL A 722 -16.81 5.04 -4.75
CA VAL A 722 -18.21 4.63 -4.58
C VAL A 722 -18.77 5.22 -3.30
N THR A 723 -19.99 5.77 -3.38
CA THR A 723 -20.74 6.22 -2.21
C THR A 723 -21.95 5.32 -1.98
N ILE A 724 -22.16 4.82 -0.77
CA ILE A 724 -23.33 4.06 -0.35
C ILE A 724 -24.02 4.82 0.79
N LYS A 725 -25.30 5.14 0.62
CA LYS A 725 -26.07 5.94 1.58
C LYS A 725 -27.37 5.24 1.98
N GLY A 726 -27.47 4.90 3.27
CA GLY A 726 -28.68 4.35 3.88
C GLY A 726 -29.19 3.07 3.21
N CYS A 727 -28.30 2.12 2.94
CA CYS A 727 -28.61 0.91 2.18
C CYS A 727 -28.73 -0.37 3.02
N SER A 728 -28.29 -0.35 4.29
CA SER A 728 -28.27 -1.54 5.15
C SER A 728 -29.69 -1.99 5.53
N GLY A 729 -29.91 -3.30 5.70
CA GLY A 729 -31.17 -3.89 6.17
C GLY A 729 -31.29 -3.98 7.69
N PRO A 730 -32.49 -4.33 8.22
CA PRO A 730 -32.75 -4.34 9.66
C PRO A 730 -32.09 -5.47 10.45
N HIS A 731 -31.66 -5.13 11.67
CA HIS A 731 -31.01 -6.02 12.64
C HIS A 731 -32.02 -6.99 13.30
N ASN A 732 -32.35 -8.12 12.64
CA ASN A 732 -33.30 -9.12 13.15
C ASN A 732 -32.63 -10.26 13.94
N GLY A 733 -32.05 -9.96 15.11
CA GLY A 733 -31.78 -10.94 16.17
C GLY A 733 -30.89 -12.16 15.85
N GLY A 734 -30.02 -12.12 14.83
CA GLY A 734 -29.07 -13.22 14.60
C GLY A 734 -28.27 -13.25 13.29
N ALA A 735 -28.65 -12.49 12.26
CA ALA A 735 -27.86 -12.40 11.02
C ALA A 735 -27.76 -10.94 10.56
N LEU A 736 -26.65 -10.29 10.88
CA LEU A 736 -26.49 -8.86 10.62
C LEU A 736 -26.12 -8.65 9.15
N ASN A 737 -27.02 -8.05 8.38
CA ASN A 737 -26.80 -7.67 6.99
C ASN A 737 -25.91 -6.41 6.89
N ALA A 738 -25.23 -6.25 5.75
CA ALA A 738 -24.35 -5.10 5.51
C ALA A 738 -24.55 -4.49 4.13
N SER A 739 -24.40 -3.17 4.04
CA SER A 739 -24.43 -2.42 2.78
C SER A 739 -23.39 -2.91 1.78
N LEU A 740 -22.18 -3.19 2.27
CA LEU A 740 -21.11 -3.87 1.54
C LEU A 740 -20.90 -5.27 2.13
N TRP A 741 -21.13 -6.29 1.31
CA TRP A 741 -21.01 -7.69 1.71
C TRP A 741 -19.93 -8.41 0.91
N LEU A 742 -19.00 -9.07 1.58
CA LEU A 742 -17.89 -9.79 0.94
C LEU A 742 -17.83 -11.26 1.34
N HIS A 743 -17.40 -12.10 0.40
CA HIS A 743 -17.12 -13.51 0.63
C HIS A 743 -16.12 -14.05 -0.40
N SER A 744 -15.18 -14.89 0.04
CA SER A 744 -14.25 -15.65 -0.83
C SER A 744 -13.48 -14.77 -1.83
N GLN A 745 -12.82 -13.70 -1.37
CA GLN A 745 -12.11 -12.77 -2.25
C GLN A 745 -10.59 -12.89 -2.12
N GLN A 746 -9.88 -12.72 -3.22
CA GLN A 746 -8.43 -12.59 -3.29
C GLN A 746 -8.06 -11.34 -4.09
N ASP A 747 -7.08 -10.58 -3.62
CA ASP A 747 -6.58 -9.36 -4.28
C ASP A 747 -7.69 -8.31 -4.54
N LEU A 748 -8.72 -8.28 -3.68
CA LEU A 748 -9.79 -7.28 -3.74
C LEU A 748 -9.26 -5.92 -3.25
N VAL A 749 -9.61 -4.86 -3.96
CA VAL A 749 -9.30 -3.48 -3.56
C VAL A 749 -10.58 -2.69 -3.32
N LEU A 750 -10.69 -2.07 -2.14
CA LEU A 750 -11.62 -1.00 -1.81
C LEU A 750 -10.84 0.31 -1.70
N ASP A 751 -11.10 1.28 -2.56
CA ASP A 751 -10.37 2.55 -2.64
C ASP A 751 -11.35 3.73 -2.76
N LYS A 752 -11.32 4.67 -1.80
CA LYS A 752 -12.28 5.80 -1.75
C LYS A 752 -13.73 5.33 -1.73
N VAL A 753 -14.03 4.33 -0.90
CA VAL A 753 -15.38 3.86 -0.65
C VAL A 753 -15.94 4.61 0.55
N ILE A 754 -17.11 5.22 0.38
CA ILE A 754 -17.83 5.91 1.46
C ILE A 754 -19.12 5.14 1.72
N VAL A 755 -19.28 4.62 2.93
CA VAL A 755 -20.55 4.05 3.41
C VAL A 755 -21.04 4.92 4.55
N ASP A 756 -22.22 5.52 4.38
CA ASP A 756 -22.88 6.34 5.40
C ASP A 756 -24.32 5.87 5.58
N GLU A 757 -24.56 5.16 6.68
CA GLU A 757 -25.90 4.63 6.98
C GLU A 757 -26.82 5.65 7.67
N GLY A 758 -26.28 6.79 8.12
CA GLY A 758 -27.04 7.90 8.70
C GLY A 758 -27.98 7.53 9.88
N VAL A 759 -28.74 8.52 10.37
CA VAL A 759 -29.88 8.31 11.27
C VAL A 759 -31.18 8.49 10.47
N GLY A 760 -32.10 7.52 10.54
CA GLY A 760 -33.44 7.64 9.97
C GLY A 760 -33.63 7.20 8.50
N THR A 761 -32.61 6.60 7.85
CA THR A 761 -32.70 6.16 6.44
C THR A 761 -32.85 4.64 6.25
N GLY A 762 -33.09 3.89 7.33
CA GLY A 762 -33.53 2.49 7.35
C GLY A 762 -32.49 1.47 7.82
N GLY A 763 -32.96 0.25 8.12
CA GLY A 763 -32.19 -0.93 8.53
C GLY A 763 -31.41 -0.85 9.84
N GLN A 764 -30.37 -0.04 9.91
CA GLN A 764 -29.40 -0.02 11.03
C GLN A 764 -28.55 -1.30 11.09
N GLY A 765 -28.21 -1.85 9.92
CA GLY A 765 -27.25 -2.95 9.79
C GLY A 765 -25.81 -2.45 9.70
N ASN A 766 -24.88 -3.33 9.36
CA ASN A 766 -23.46 -2.99 9.27
C ASN A 766 -23.15 -2.17 8.00
N ALA A 767 -22.08 -1.39 8.02
CA ALA A 767 -21.59 -0.75 6.79
C ALA A 767 -20.86 -1.77 5.91
N PHE A 768 -19.89 -2.50 6.49
CA PHE A 768 -19.06 -3.46 5.78
C PHE A 768 -18.99 -4.78 6.55
N LYS A 769 -19.36 -5.89 5.92
CA LYS A 769 -19.24 -7.23 6.49
C LYS A 769 -18.64 -8.23 5.52
N SER A 770 -17.86 -9.18 6.06
CA SER A 770 -17.54 -10.42 5.37
C SER A 770 -18.03 -11.64 6.15
N TRP A 771 -18.82 -12.51 5.50
CA TRP A 771 -19.29 -13.75 6.12
C TRP A 771 -19.59 -14.83 5.07
N PRO A 772 -19.13 -16.08 5.26
CA PRO A 772 -18.22 -16.57 6.31
C PRO A 772 -16.78 -16.06 6.14
N GLY A 773 -16.52 -15.08 5.26
CA GLY A 773 -15.20 -14.47 5.13
C GLY A 773 -14.33 -15.08 4.04
N TRP A 774 -13.09 -15.45 4.38
CA TRP A 774 -12.07 -16.01 3.50
C TRP A 774 -11.51 -14.97 2.53
N LEU A 775 -10.77 -14.01 3.10
CA LEU A 775 -10.18 -12.90 2.37
C LEU A 775 -8.64 -13.03 2.35
N LYS A 776 -8.07 -12.84 1.16
CA LYS A 776 -6.62 -12.89 0.91
C LYS A 776 -6.17 -11.62 0.21
N HIS A 777 -5.09 -11.01 0.69
CA HIS A 777 -4.51 -9.82 0.07
C HIS A 777 -5.52 -8.68 -0.17
N MET A 778 -6.58 -8.61 0.65
CA MET A 778 -7.57 -7.55 0.50
C MET A 778 -6.93 -6.23 0.92
N THR A 779 -7.11 -5.19 0.11
CA THR A 779 -6.69 -3.82 0.46
C THR A 779 -7.91 -2.94 0.65
N VAL A 780 -8.00 -2.25 1.79
CA VAL A 780 -8.97 -1.17 2.03
C VAL A 780 -8.20 0.11 2.30
N LYS A 781 -8.43 1.14 1.50
CA LYS A 781 -7.72 2.41 1.63
C LYS A 781 -8.58 3.63 1.32
N ASP A 782 -8.19 4.76 1.89
CA ASP A 782 -8.78 6.07 1.61
C ASP A 782 -10.31 6.10 1.81
N SER A 783 -10.84 5.22 2.68
CA SER A 783 -12.28 4.89 2.76
C SER A 783 -12.92 5.35 4.08
N VAL A 784 -14.24 5.49 4.08
CA VAL A 784 -15.05 6.04 5.16
C VAL A 784 -16.20 5.08 5.44
N PHE A 785 -16.30 4.55 6.65
CA PHE A 785 -17.39 3.66 7.07
C PHE A 785 -18.07 4.24 8.30
N LYS A 786 -19.29 4.76 8.11
CA LYS A 786 -20.06 5.46 9.14
C LYS A 786 -21.40 4.76 9.36
N VAL A 787 -21.61 4.31 10.59
CA VAL A 787 -22.88 3.74 11.05
C VAL A 787 -23.30 4.50 12.31
N ASN A 788 -24.43 5.19 12.26
CA ASN A 788 -24.94 5.88 13.44
C ASN A 788 -25.81 4.92 14.27
N ARG A 789 -25.79 5.09 15.59
CA ARG A 789 -26.63 4.31 16.49
C ARG A 789 -28.10 4.67 16.31
N ALA A 790 -28.96 3.67 16.18
CA ALA A 790 -30.40 3.83 16.40
C ALA A 790 -30.98 2.58 17.09
N ASN A 791 -31.94 2.79 18.01
CA ASN A 791 -32.78 1.76 18.64
C ASN A 791 -32.08 0.47 19.12
N ASN A 792 -31.22 0.54 20.14
CA ASN A 792 -30.57 -0.63 20.79
C ASN A 792 -29.77 -1.57 19.87
N SER A 793 -29.56 -1.24 18.59
CA SER A 793 -28.67 -1.99 17.69
C SER A 793 -27.20 -1.68 17.96
N GLU A 794 -26.33 -2.61 17.58
CA GLU A 794 -24.88 -2.48 17.60
C GLU A 794 -24.40 -1.91 16.25
N PRO A 795 -23.96 -0.64 16.19
CA PRO A 795 -23.53 -0.04 14.93
C PRO A 795 -22.12 -0.53 14.57
N ILE A 796 -22.00 -1.51 13.68
CA ILE A 796 -20.70 -2.07 13.29
C ILE A 796 -20.26 -1.48 11.94
N PRO A 797 -19.30 -0.53 11.91
CA PRO A 797 -18.76 -0.02 10.66
C PRO A 797 -18.05 -1.09 9.85
N ILE A 798 -17.42 -2.06 10.51
CA ILE A 798 -16.72 -3.16 9.84
C ILE A 798 -16.71 -4.44 10.70
N GLU A 799 -17.16 -5.54 10.09
CA GLU A 799 -17.22 -6.89 10.67
C GLU A 799 -16.54 -7.89 9.70
N LEU A 800 -15.30 -8.31 10.00
CA LEU A 800 -14.55 -9.23 9.14
C LEU A 800 -14.34 -10.57 9.82
N TRP A 801 -14.59 -11.63 9.05
CA TRP A 801 -14.43 -13.01 9.49
C TRP A 801 -13.42 -13.72 8.59
N ASN A 802 -12.65 -14.65 9.15
CA ASN A 802 -11.77 -15.57 8.42
C ASN A 802 -10.81 -14.86 7.44
N LEU A 803 -9.94 -13.99 7.96
CA LEU A 803 -8.84 -13.38 7.19
C LEU A 803 -7.69 -14.37 7.07
N GLU A 804 -7.19 -14.62 5.86
CA GLU A 804 -6.23 -15.70 5.64
C GLU A 804 -4.79 -15.28 5.53
N THR A 805 -4.50 -14.19 4.83
CA THR A 805 -3.13 -13.69 4.65
C THR A 805 -3.10 -12.31 4.00
N ASP A 806 -2.17 -11.49 4.49
CA ASP A 806 -1.74 -10.17 4.05
C ASP A 806 -2.88 -9.22 3.65
N CYS A 807 -3.98 -9.22 4.40
CA CYS A 807 -4.98 -8.15 4.26
C CYS A 807 -4.42 -6.85 4.86
N ASP A 808 -4.79 -5.72 4.28
CA ASP A 808 -4.26 -4.41 4.64
C ASP A 808 -5.38 -3.36 4.65
N ILE A 809 -5.53 -2.65 5.78
CA ILE A 809 -6.55 -1.61 5.96
C ILE A 809 -5.85 -0.35 6.46
N TYR A 810 -5.84 0.70 5.65
CA TYR A 810 -5.14 1.93 6.00
C TYR A 810 -5.74 3.22 5.46
N ASN A 811 -5.30 4.35 6.02
CA ASN A 811 -5.76 5.70 5.66
C ASN A 811 -7.29 5.81 5.57
N SER A 812 -7.99 5.08 6.43
CA SER A 812 -9.45 4.96 6.42
C SER A 812 -10.03 5.40 7.75
N GLN A 813 -11.32 5.71 7.73
CA GLN A 813 -12.02 6.29 8.86
C GLN A 813 -13.26 5.48 9.20
N PHE A 814 -13.44 5.21 10.49
CA PHE A 814 -14.49 4.33 11.01
C PHE A 814 -15.26 5.05 12.11
N TRP A 815 -16.59 5.17 11.94
CA TRP A 815 -17.49 5.77 12.92
C TRP A 815 -18.63 4.82 13.24
N GLY A 816 -18.95 4.69 14.53
CA GLY A 816 -20.02 3.84 15.01
C GLY A 816 -19.79 3.29 16.42
N GLY A 817 -19.98 1.98 16.58
CA GLY A 817 -20.04 1.29 17.87
C GLY A 817 -18.77 0.55 18.21
N TYR A 818 -18.43 -0.47 17.42
CA TYR A 818 -17.19 -1.24 17.59
C TYR A 818 -16.72 -1.88 16.28
N LEU A 819 -15.43 -2.23 16.26
CA LEU A 819 -14.74 -3.00 15.22
C LEU A 819 -14.83 -4.48 15.56
N SER A 820 -15.25 -5.33 14.64
CA SER A 820 -15.25 -6.79 14.83
C SER A 820 -14.34 -7.46 13.78
N LEU A 821 -13.28 -8.09 14.26
CA LEU A 821 -12.27 -8.78 13.46
C LEU A 821 -12.06 -10.18 14.06
N VAL A 822 -12.61 -11.20 13.41
CA VAL A 822 -12.77 -12.52 14.00
C VAL A 822 -12.13 -13.60 13.13
N SER A 823 -11.34 -14.48 13.75
CA SER A 823 -10.72 -15.65 13.13
C SER A 823 -9.74 -15.31 12.00
N GLY A 824 -8.44 -15.56 12.25
CA GLY A 824 -7.35 -15.24 11.34
C GLY A 824 -6.39 -16.41 11.18
N ARG A 825 -5.81 -16.58 9.99
CA ARG A 825 -4.77 -17.58 9.72
C ARG A 825 -3.52 -16.89 9.14
N GLN A 826 -2.39 -17.58 9.19
CA GLN A 826 -1.16 -17.19 8.49
C GLN A 826 -0.95 -18.14 7.31
N ASN A 827 -1.74 -18.00 6.25
CA ASN A 827 -1.69 -18.89 5.08
C ASN A 827 -0.57 -18.48 4.10
N GLY A 828 0.68 -18.50 4.57
CA GLY A 828 1.89 -18.24 3.77
C GLY A 828 2.43 -16.81 3.79
N GLY A 829 1.70 -15.84 4.34
CA GLY A 829 2.16 -14.45 4.55
C GLY A 829 2.65 -14.15 5.97
N THR A 830 2.92 -12.87 6.25
CA THR A 830 3.45 -12.45 7.57
C THR A 830 2.31 -12.17 8.55
N TRP A 831 1.23 -11.58 8.07
CA TRP A 831 0.07 -11.16 8.88
C TRP A 831 -1.22 -11.66 8.26
N ALA A 832 -2.24 -11.93 9.07
CA ALA A 832 -3.61 -12.07 8.57
C ALA A 832 -4.15 -10.68 8.17
N LEU A 833 -3.89 -9.69 9.03
CA LEU A 833 -4.30 -8.29 8.83
C LEU A 833 -3.25 -7.33 9.37
N LYS A 834 -2.95 -6.31 8.57
CA LYS A 834 -2.38 -5.04 9.02
C LYS A 834 -3.48 -4.00 9.06
N PHE A 835 -3.63 -3.31 10.19
CA PHE A 835 -4.61 -2.26 10.40
C PHE A 835 -3.88 -0.99 10.86
N HIS A 836 -3.67 -0.03 9.96
CA HIS A 836 -2.80 1.09 10.27
C HIS A 836 -3.12 2.44 9.63
N ASP A 837 -2.63 3.53 10.22
CA ASP A 837 -2.89 4.89 9.74
C ASP A 837 -4.40 5.22 9.62
N ASN A 838 -5.23 4.61 10.47
CA ASN A 838 -6.67 4.83 10.46
C ASN A 838 -7.12 5.76 11.58
N PHE A 839 -8.29 6.36 11.39
CA PHE A 839 -9.04 7.07 12.43
C PHE A 839 -10.26 6.24 12.82
N VAL A 840 -10.42 5.99 14.12
CA VAL A 840 -11.52 5.19 14.68
C VAL A 840 -12.19 6.02 15.77
N ASP A 841 -13.45 6.39 15.56
CA ASP A 841 -14.23 7.21 16.49
C ASP A 841 -15.55 6.56 16.85
N PHE A 842 -15.61 6.09 18.10
CA PHE A 842 -16.75 5.39 18.69
C PHE A 842 -17.31 6.15 19.89
N THR A 843 -17.16 7.48 19.92
CA THR A 843 -17.75 8.33 20.96
C THR A 843 -19.29 8.29 20.98
N GLU A 844 -19.93 7.92 19.86
CA GLU A 844 -21.38 7.72 19.78
C GLU A 844 -21.85 6.32 20.24
N ALA A 845 -20.91 5.40 20.53
CA ALA A 845 -21.21 4.10 21.11
C ALA A 845 -21.70 4.29 22.55
N GLY A 846 -22.89 3.81 22.88
CA GLY A 846 -23.41 3.87 24.26
C GLY A 846 -22.55 3.11 25.28
N THR A 847 -23.01 3.05 26.53
CA THR A 847 -22.28 2.55 27.72
C THR A 847 -21.91 1.05 27.75
N TRP A 848 -22.00 0.31 26.65
CA TRP A 848 -21.54 -1.09 26.61
C TRP A 848 -20.02 -1.08 26.75
N GLY A 849 -19.47 -1.66 27.83
CA GLY A 849 -18.18 -1.22 28.38
C GLY A 849 -16.94 -2.03 28.01
N GLU A 850 -16.90 -2.77 26.90
CA GLU A 850 -15.91 -3.85 26.70
C GLU A 850 -15.01 -3.77 25.44
N GLY A 851 -15.15 -2.77 24.55
CA GLY A 851 -14.14 -2.52 23.50
C GLY A 851 -14.26 -3.38 22.24
N HIS A 852 -13.50 -3.03 21.20
CA HIS A 852 -13.41 -3.71 19.89
C HIS A 852 -13.30 -5.25 20.00
N GLU A 853 -13.92 -6.03 19.13
CA GLU A 853 -13.70 -7.48 19.09
C GLU A 853 -12.50 -7.81 18.18
N LEU A 854 -11.27 -7.70 18.72
CA LEU A 854 -10.05 -8.14 18.01
C LEU A 854 -9.74 -9.60 18.33
N SER A 855 -10.55 -10.49 17.77
CA SER A 855 -10.48 -11.95 17.92
C SER A 855 -9.67 -12.62 16.80
N LEU A 856 -8.61 -11.95 16.32
CA LEU A 856 -7.80 -12.34 15.15
C LEU A 856 -6.36 -12.71 15.57
N SER A 857 -5.87 -13.87 15.12
CA SER A 857 -4.43 -14.19 15.18
C SER A 857 -3.68 -13.53 14.02
N TYR A 858 -2.38 -13.23 14.22
CA TYR A 858 -1.53 -12.57 13.22
C TYR A 858 -2.07 -11.18 12.85
N LEU A 859 -2.30 -10.35 13.86
CA LEU A 859 -2.76 -8.98 13.72
C LEU A 859 -1.62 -8.00 14.02
N ASP A 860 -1.39 -7.05 13.12
CA ASP A 860 -0.53 -5.89 13.34
C ASP A 860 -1.37 -4.61 13.33
N PHE A 861 -1.57 -4.00 14.51
CA PHE A 861 -2.45 -2.86 14.71
C PHE A 861 -1.64 -1.63 15.13
N TYR A 862 -1.40 -0.70 14.20
CA TYR A 862 -0.45 0.39 14.45
C TYR A 862 -0.71 1.73 13.78
N ASN A 863 -0.12 2.82 14.28
CA ASN A 863 -0.29 4.18 13.72
C ASN A 863 -1.76 4.65 13.64
N ASN A 864 -2.66 4.10 14.46
CA ASN A 864 -4.06 4.49 14.47
C ASN A 864 -4.34 5.55 15.53
N HIS A 865 -5.33 6.40 15.27
CA HIS A 865 -5.95 7.25 16.28
C HIS A 865 -7.33 6.67 16.64
N VAL A 866 -7.46 6.25 17.89
CA VAL A 866 -8.64 5.56 18.40
C VAL A 866 -9.23 6.39 19.54
N THR A 867 -10.51 6.74 19.43
CA THR A 867 -11.25 7.54 20.42
C THR A 867 -12.61 6.94 20.73
N GLY A 868 -13.07 7.09 21.97
CA GLY A 868 -14.42 6.72 22.41
C GLY A 868 -14.63 5.24 22.78
N TYR A 869 -13.74 4.32 22.40
CA TYR A 869 -13.86 2.90 22.77
C TYR A 869 -12.51 2.13 22.89
N PRO A 870 -12.33 1.22 23.89
CA PRO A 870 -11.06 0.53 24.10
C PRO A 870 -10.68 -0.42 22.97
N ILE A 871 -9.38 -0.58 22.71
CA ILE A 871 -8.85 -1.70 21.92
C ILE A 871 -8.94 -2.97 22.77
N SER A 872 -9.80 -3.92 22.38
CA SER A 872 -9.93 -5.18 23.11
C SER A 872 -9.47 -6.38 22.28
N VAL A 873 -8.41 -7.04 22.74
CA VAL A 873 -7.99 -8.35 22.23
C VAL A 873 -8.79 -9.39 22.98
N TRP A 874 -9.81 -9.89 22.30
CA TRP A 874 -10.78 -10.79 22.89
C TRP A 874 -10.56 -12.20 22.34
N ASN A 875 -10.41 -13.20 23.22
CA ASN A 875 -10.54 -14.59 22.79
C ASN A 875 -12.00 -14.97 22.91
N ALA A 876 -12.72 -14.86 21.81
CA ALA A 876 -14.17 -14.96 21.79
C ALA A 876 -14.61 -16.33 22.32
N SER A 877 -15.54 -16.35 23.28
CA SER A 877 -16.25 -17.55 23.77
C SER A 877 -17.11 -18.20 22.67
N HIS A 878 -17.03 -17.66 21.46
CA HIS A 878 -17.44 -18.33 20.24
C HIS A 878 -16.68 -19.64 20.17
N MET A 879 -17.42 -20.75 20.20
CA MET A 879 -16.95 -22.14 20.25
C MET A 879 -16.15 -22.58 19.00
N TYR A 880 -15.49 -21.64 18.33
CA TYR A 880 -15.25 -21.62 16.89
C TYR A 880 -13.85 -21.13 16.52
N ASN A 881 -13.05 -20.64 17.49
CA ASN A 881 -11.63 -20.36 17.31
C ASN A 881 -10.77 -21.41 18.06
N TYR A 882 -10.76 -22.64 17.56
CA TYR A 882 -10.03 -23.78 18.16
C TYR A 882 -8.52 -23.57 18.32
N GLN A 883 -7.95 -22.48 17.78
CA GLN A 883 -6.51 -22.18 17.79
C GLN A 883 -6.10 -21.03 18.73
N GLY A 884 -7.06 -20.33 19.36
CA GLY A 884 -6.78 -19.17 20.21
C GLY A 884 -6.40 -17.90 19.44
N VAL A 885 -5.97 -16.86 20.17
CA VAL A 885 -5.53 -15.56 19.61
C VAL A 885 -4.04 -15.39 19.85
N ASN A 886 -3.25 -15.46 18.79
CA ASN A 886 -1.79 -15.51 18.86
C ASN A 886 -1.14 -14.51 17.90
N ASN A 887 0.07 -14.05 18.26
CA ASN A 887 0.87 -13.12 17.45
C ASN A 887 0.10 -11.84 17.13
N VAL A 888 -0.22 -11.07 18.17
CA VAL A 888 -0.89 -9.78 18.04
C VAL A 888 0.08 -8.68 18.47
N ARG A 889 0.22 -7.65 17.64
CA ARG A 889 0.95 -6.44 17.98
C ARG A 889 0.01 -5.24 17.99
N ILE A 890 0.08 -4.45 19.05
CA ILE A 890 -0.61 -3.18 19.18
C ILE A 890 0.47 -2.14 19.46
N HIS A 891 0.79 -1.30 18.49
CA HIS A 891 1.87 -0.33 18.66
C HIS A 891 1.73 0.99 17.94
N HIS A 892 2.39 2.04 18.41
CA HIS A 892 2.38 3.35 17.75
C HIS A 892 0.98 3.94 17.58
N ASN A 893 0.02 3.53 18.43
CA ASN A 893 -1.34 4.07 18.40
C ASN A 893 -1.51 5.19 19.43
N VAL A 894 -2.38 6.14 19.12
CA VAL A 894 -2.92 7.10 20.07
C VAL A 894 -4.34 6.67 20.44
N ILE A 895 -4.55 6.42 21.72
CA ILE A 895 -5.77 5.85 22.30
C ILE A 895 -6.24 6.85 23.36
N GLU A 896 -7.27 7.64 23.06
CA GLU A 896 -7.70 8.73 23.95
C GLU A 896 -9.21 8.77 24.19
N LYS A 897 -9.63 9.54 25.21
CA LYS A 897 -11.05 9.87 25.48
C LYS A 897 -11.93 8.63 25.65
N MET A 898 -11.37 7.62 26.30
CA MET A 898 -12.07 6.37 26.55
C MET A 898 -13.00 6.48 27.75
N PRO A 899 -14.19 5.87 27.72
CA PRO A 899 -15.10 5.91 28.86
C PRO A 899 -14.61 5.07 30.05
N ARG A 900 -13.83 4.00 29.81
CA ARG A 900 -13.51 3.03 30.87
C ARG A 900 -12.05 2.53 30.91
N ARG A 901 -11.47 2.19 29.77
CA ARG A 901 -10.11 1.62 29.66
C ARG A 901 -9.53 1.89 28.28
N GLY A 902 -8.20 1.83 28.15
CA GLY A 902 -7.50 2.08 26.88
C GLY A 902 -7.32 0.80 26.07
N ILE A 903 -6.61 -0.17 26.64
CA ILE A 903 -6.37 -1.49 26.03
C ILE A 903 -6.85 -2.58 26.99
N LEU A 904 -7.48 -3.61 26.46
CA LEU A 904 -7.98 -4.77 27.19
C LEU A 904 -7.52 -6.06 26.51
N VAL A 905 -6.93 -6.98 27.25
CA VAL A 905 -6.66 -8.34 26.80
C VAL A 905 -7.46 -9.30 27.65
N LEU A 906 -8.43 -9.96 27.02
CA LEU A 906 -9.36 -10.90 27.62
C LEU A 906 -9.24 -12.27 26.94
N PRO A 907 -8.57 -13.25 27.57
CA PRO A 907 -8.72 -14.66 27.29
C PRO A 907 -10.12 -15.09 27.80
N GLY A 908 -11.10 -15.22 26.91
CA GLY A 908 -12.49 -15.53 27.28
C GLY A 908 -12.72 -16.83 28.07
N VAL A 909 -13.99 -17.04 28.41
CA VAL A 909 -14.52 -18.17 29.23
C VAL A 909 -14.75 -19.44 28.37
N PRO A 910 -14.86 -20.63 29.01
CA PRO A 910 -13.88 -21.72 29.05
C PRO A 910 -13.86 -22.63 27.80
N MET A 911 -12.76 -22.65 27.02
CA MET A 911 -12.55 -23.68 25.98
C MET A 911 -11.12 -24.22 25.85
N GLY A 912 -10.29 -24.15 26.89
CA GLY A 912 -8.95 -24.79 26.87
C GLY A 912 -7.99 -24.26 25.79
N THR A 913 -8.32 -23.13 25.16
CA THR A 913 -7.46 -22.44 24.18
C THR A 913 -6.40 -21.61 24.89
N SER A 914 -5.28 -21.32 24.23
CA SER A 914 -4.24 -20.41 24.74
C SER A 914 -4.15 -19.14 23.90
N GLN A 915 -3.73 -18.04 24.52
CA GLN A 915 -3.26 -16.84 23.84
C GLN A 915 -1.74 -16.77 23.98
N ASP A 916 -1.08 -16.28 22.94
CA ASP A 916 0.37 -16.30 22.88
C ASP A 916 0.94 -15.13 22.07
N ASN A 917 2.07 -14.59 22.53
CA ASN A 917 2.81 -13.54 21.86
C ASN A 917 1.96 -12.29 21.57
N ILE A 918 1.32 -11.76 22.61
CA ILE A 918 0.65 -10.47 22.57
C ILE A 918 1.65 -9.38 22.96
N GLN A 919 1.92 -8.44 22.06
CA GLN A 919 2.90 -7.38 22.26
C GLN A 919 2.22 -6.01 22.18
N ILE A 920 2.29 -5.25 23.27
CA ILE A 920 1.71 -3.91 23.39
C ILE A 920 2.87 -2.95 23.62
N TYR A 921 3.25 -2.17 22.61
CA TYR A 921 4.41 -1.29 22.76
C TYR A 921 4.30 0.05 22.04
N ASN A 922 5.00 1.06 22.53
CA ASN A 922 5.04 2.38 21.88
C ASN A 922 3.64 2.96 21.63
N ASN A 923 2.67 2.77 22.52
CA ASN A 923 1.35 3.43 22.40
C ASN A 923 1.28 4.64 23.33
N VAL A 924 0.38 5.59 23.02
CA VAL A 924 -0.08 6.62 23.95
C VAL A 924 -1.51 6.32 24.35
N VAL A 925 -1.77 6.14 25.65
CA VAL A 925 -3.10 5.97 26.23
C VAL A 925 -3.39 7.18 27.13
N SER A 926 -4.38 8.00 26.78
CA SER A 926 -4.61 9.31 27.42
C SER A 926 -6.07 9.57 27.77
N ASP A 927 -6.29 10.34 28.84
CA ASP A 927 -7.57 11.04 29.13
C ASP A 927 -8.80 10.12 29.17
N ILE A 928 -8.77 9.12 30.06
CA ILE A 928 -9.87 8.17 30.26
C ILE A 928 -10.81 8.71 31.35
N SER A 929 -12.03 9.12 30.98
CA SER A 929 -12.92 9.93 31.83
C SER A 929 -13.42 9.24 33.10
N SER A 930 -13.64 7.93 33.04
CA SER A 930 -14.05 7.07 34.17
C SER A 930 -13.18 5.81 34.22
N ALA A 931 -11.87 6.03 34.23
CA ALA A 931 -10.88 4.97 34.11
C ALA A 931 -11.01 3.88 35.18
N THR A 932 -11.14 2.63 34.75
CA THR A 932 -10.89 1.46 35.60
C THR A 932 -9.43 0.98 35.49
N CYS A 933 -8.78 1.26 34.37
CA CYS A 933 -7.38 0.96 34.08
C CYS A 933 -6.91 1.63 32.77
N GLY A 934 -5.61 1.88 32.60
CA GLY A 934 -5.03 2.20 31.30
C GLY A 934 -4.96 0.97 30.38
N ILE A 935 -4.14 -0.01 30.76
CA ILE A 935 -3.97 -1.29 30.06
C ILE A 935 -4.37 -2.44 31.00
N GLN A 936 -5.45 -3.13 30.69
CA GLN A 936 -5.97 -4.23 31.49
C GLN A 936 -5.70 -5.58 30.83
N ILE A 937 -5.15 -6.50 31.60
CA ILE A 937 -4.97 -7.91 31.25
C ILE A 937 -5.78 -8.70 32.27
N ASP A 938 -6.70 -9.54 31.81
CA ASP A 938 -7.54 -10.35 32.69
C ASP A 938 -7.49 -11.81 32.26
N GLY A 939 -6.65 -12.61 32.91
CA GLY A 939 -6.26 -13.95 32.48
C GLY A 939 -7.36 -15.02 32.40
N GLY A 940 -8.59 -14.72 32.81
CA GLY A 940 -9.73 -15.65 32.67
C GLY A 940 -9.41 -17.12 33.02
N ASN A 941 -9.98 -18.04 32.25
CA ASN A 941 -9.74 -19.49 32.37
C ASN A 941 -8.77 -20.04 31.30
N SER A 942 -8.07 -19.18 30.56
CA SER A 942 -7.20 -19.57 29.43
C SER A 942 -5.75 -19.11 29.67
N THR A 943 -4.76 -19.86 29.20
CA THR A 943 -3.35 -19.50 29.39
C THR A 943 -2.93 -18.39 28.42
N LEU A 944 -2.32 -17.31 28.93
CA LEU A 944 -1.65 -16.27 28.17
C LEU A 944 -0.14 -16.34 28.39
N THR A 945 0.65 -16.55 27.33
CA THR A 945 2.12 -16.57 27.41
C THR A 945 2.76 -15.52 26.51
N ARG A 946 4.03 -15.19 26.78
CA ARG A 946 4.84 -14.21 26.01
C ARG A 946 4.19 -12.83 25.85
N LEU A 947 3.43 -12.40 26.87
CA LEU A 947 2.89 -11.04 26.96
C LEU A 947 4.01 -10.03 27.23
N LYS A 948 4.09 -8.99 26.40
CA LYS A 948 5.01 -7.85 26.58
C LYS A 948 4.26 -6.52 26.53
N ILE A 949 4.48 -5.67 27.53
CA ILE A 949 3.98 -4.30 27.62
C ILE A 949 5.19 -3.38 27.79
N GLN A 950 5.61 -2.70 26.72
CA GLN A 950 6.88 -1.96 26.69
C GLN A 950 6.79 -0.59 26.01
N ASN A 951 7.57 0.41 26.43
CA ASN A 951 7.65 1.72 25.76
C ASN A 951 6.32 2.49 25.66
N ASN A 952 5.26 2.12 26.39
CA ASN A 952 3.99 2.83 26.31
C ASN A 952 3.99 4.06 27.22
N ILE A 953 3.26 5.11 26.83
CA ILE A 953 2.89 6.22 27.70
C ILE A 953 1.42 6.06 28.08
N VAL A 954 1.13 5.92 29.36
CA VAL A 954 -0.23 6.00 29.91
C VAL A 954 -0.31 7.25 30.75
N GLN A 955 -1.26 8.15 30.44
CA GLN A 955 -1.38 9.40 31.18
C GLN A 955 -2.82 9.84 31.45
N ASN A 956 -2.99 10.69 32.47
CA ASN A 956 -4.24 11.38 32.78
C ASN A 956 -5.44 10.44 32.93
N ILE A 957 -5.24 9.34 33.65
CA ILE A 957 -6.31 8.40 33.99
C ILE A 957 -6.69 8.47 35.49
N GLY A 958 -6.15 9.47 36.20
CA GLY A 958 -6.39 9.70 37.63
C GLY A 958 -5.81 8.58 38.50
N GLY A 959 -6.54 8.20 39.56
CA GLY A 959 -6.11 7.16 40.50
C GLY A 959 -6.21 5.72 39.99
N ALA A 960 -6.71 5.50 38.77
CA ALA A 960 -6.87 4.17 38.20
C ALA A 960 -5.51 3.54 37.86
N PRO A 961 -5.32 2.22 38.02
CA PRO A 961 -4.06 1.55 37.69
C PRO A 961 -3.64 1.79 36.23
N ALA A 962 -2.39 2.18 35.99
CA ALA A 962 -1.85 2.32 34.64
C ALA A 962 -1.84 0.97 33.90
N VAL A 963 -1.45 -0.09 34.61
CA VAL A 963 -1.55 -1.48 34.15
C VAL A 963 -2.22 -2.32 35.24
N ARG A 964 -3.16 -3.18 34.85
CA ARG A 964 -3.80 -4.15 35.73
C ARG A 964 -3.57 -5.55 35.17
N LEU A 965 -2.83 -6.38 35.91
CA LEU A 965 -2.59 -7.78 35.60
C LEU A 965 -3.47 -8.64 36.53
N GLN A 966 -4.51 -9.25 35.98
CA GLN A 966 -5.40 -10.20 36.65
C GLN A 966 -5.27 -11.57 35.98
N GLY A 967 -5.53 -12.66 36.70
CA GLY A 967 -5.51 -14.02 36.13
C GLY A 967 -4.67 -15.06 36.89
N GLY A 968 -3.98 -14.69 37.97
CA GLY A 968 -3.21 -15.65 38.77
C GLY A 968 -2.18 -16.42 37.94
N GLY A 969 -2.26 -17.76 37.92
CA GLY A 969 -1.38 -18.63 37.13
C GLY A 969 -1.70 -18.71 35.63
N SER A 970 -2.82 -18.13 35.17
CA SER A 970 -3.22 -18.16 33.75
C SER A 970 -2.37 -17.22 32.90
N VAL A 971 -1.86 -16.12 33.45
CA VAL A 971 -0.94 -15.21 32.75
C VAL A 971 0.48 -15.58 33.15
N VAL A 972 1.27 -16.09 32.21
CA VAL A 972 2.59 -16.67 32.51
C VAL A 972 3.71 -15.68 32.23
N SER A 973 4.41 -15.27 33.28
CA SER A 973 5.62 -14.42 33.23
C SER A 973 5.50 -13.17 32.34
N PRO A 974 4.49 -12.31 32.55
CA PRO A 974 4.32 -11.12 31.73
C PRO A 974 5.48 -10.13 31.94
N VAL A 975 5.88 -9.43 30.88
CA VAL A 975 6.93 -8.40 30.92
C VAL A 975 6.31 -7.02 30.82
N VAL A 976 6.45 -6.20 31.87
CA VAL A 976 5.98 -4.80 31.91
C VAL A 976 7.16 -3.88 32.21
N THR A 977 7.83 -3.41 31.16
CA THR A 977 9.11 -2.68 31.31
C THR A 977 9.20 -1.45 30.43
N TYR A 978 9.98 -0.44 30.83
CA TYR A 978 10.21 0.76 30.02
C TYR A 978 8.94 1.50 29.60
N ASN A 979 7.90 1.55 30.44
CA ASN A 979 6.70 2.36 30.20
C ASN A 979 6.74 3.65 31.04
N ASN A 980 5.95 4.65 30.66
CA ASN A 980 5.75 5.86 31.46
C ASN A 980 4.29 5.99 31.90
N PHE A 981 4.07 6.21 33.19
CA PHE A 981 2.75 6.29 33.82
C PHE A 981 2.60 7.65 34.53
N PHE A 982 2.15 8.66 33.79
CA PHE A 982 2.06 10.04 34.30
C PHE A 982 0.64 10.39 34.71
N ASN A 983 0.42 10.86 35.94
CA ASN A 983 -0.95 11.10 36.44
C ASN A 983 -1.86 9.85 36.26
N ALA A 984 -1.31 8.70 36.64
CA ALA A 984 -1.92 7.39 36.60
C ALA A 984 -1.58 6.62 37.88
N GLY A 985 -2.46 5.72 38.31
CA GLY A 985 -2.22 4.85 39.46
C GLY A 985 -1.12 3.80 39.20
N ALA A 986 -0.57 3.24 40.28
CA ALA A 986 0.46 2.21 40.20
C ALA A 986 -0.01 0.93 39.47
N ILE A 987 0.95 0.11 39.03
CA ILE A 987 0.64 -1.20 38.46
C ILE A 987 -0.07 -2.05 39.53
N SER A 988 -1.24 -2.59 39.19
CA SER A 988 -1.94 -3.60 39.97
C SER A 988 -1.52 -4.98 39.48
N ASN A 989 -0.62 -5.65 40.20
CA ASN A 989 -0.10 -6.97 39.82
C ASN A 989 -0.73 -8.11 40.64
N GLY A 990 -1.64 -8.86 40.03
CA GLY A 990 -2.24 -10.08 40.58
C GLY A 990 -1.69 -11.38 39.98
N VAL A 991 -0.49 -11.35 39.38
CA VAL A 991 0.11 -12.46 38.62
C VAL A 991 1.50 -12.79 39.19
N SER A 992 1.88 -14.08 39.18
CA SER A 992 3.21 -14.54 39.61
C SER A 992 4.22 -14.49 38.45
N GLY A 993 5.51 -14.27 38.77
CA GLY A 993 6.58 -14.26 37.76
C GLY A 993 6.60 -13.05 36.82
N ALA A 994 5.79 -12.02 37.09
CA ALA A 994 5.82 -10.78 36.30
C ALA A 994 7.16 -10.06 36.41
N THR A 995 7.76 -9.71 35.27
CA THR A 995 8.95 -8.85 35.22
C THR A 995 8.50 -7.40 35.12
N ILE A 996 8.65 -6.65 36.21
CA ILE A 996 8.25 -5.24 36.30
C ILE A 996 9.47 -4.40 36.67
N SER A 997 9.99 -3.62 35.72
CA SER A 997 11.20 -2.82 35.92
C SER A 997 11.29 -1.66 34.94
N ASN A 998 12.13 -0.66 35.23
CA ASN A 998 12.43 0.47 34.33
C ASN A 998 11.20 1.29 33.87
N ASN A 999 10.09 1.22 34.58
CA ASN A 999 8.92 2.08 34.34
C ASN A 999 9.11 3.45 35.03
N ARG A 1000 8.61 4.51 34.42
CA ARG A 1000 8.73 5.91 34.83
C ARG A 1000 7.37 6.50 35.17
N THR A 1001 7.34 7.63 35.88
CA THR A 1001 6.11 8.36 36.23
C THR A 1001 6.25 9.87 36.02
N VAL A 1002 6.98 10.26 34.99
CA VAL A 1002 7.35 11.66 34.72
C VAL A 1002 6.48 12.25 33.62
N ASP A 1003 6.33 13.58 33.59
CA ASP A 1003 5.59 14.25 32.51
C ASP A 1003 6.22 13.89 31.15
N PRO A 1004 5.46 13.31 30.20
CA PRO A 1004 5.99 13.00 28.88
C PRO A 1004 6.32 14.24 28.04
N MET A 1005 5.89 15.44 28.45
CA MET A 1005 6.13 16.71 27.76
C MET A 1005 5.68 16.68 26.30
N PHE A 1006 4.40 16.36 26.07
CA PHE A 1006 3.80 16.44 24.74
C PHE A 1006 3.65 17.89 24.24
N ARG A 1007 3.73 18.11 22.93
CA ARG A 1007 3.61 19.46 22.33
C ARG A 1007 2.22 20.07 22.47
N LYS A 1008 1.16 19.26 22.53
CA LYS A 1008 -0.25 19.68 22.73
C LYS A 1008 -0.72 20.77 21.75
N THR A 1009 -0.28 20.69 20.50
CA THR A 1009 -0.64 21.63 19.43
C THR A 1009 -0.81 20.88 18.11
N GLY A 1010 -1.71 21.37 17.24
CA GLY A 1010 -1.98 20.79 15.92
C GLY A 1010 -2.93 19.58 15.97
N ASP A 1011 -2.76 18.66 15.02
CA ASP A 1011 -3.54 17.42 14.95
C ASP A 1011 -3.11 16.40 16.02
N TRP A 1012 -3.74 15.24 16.06
CA TRP A 1012 -3.43 14.21 17.06
C TRP A 1012 -1.97 13.73 17.00
N LYS A 1013 -1.33 13.67 15.81
CA LYS A 1013 0.07 13.25 15.69
C LYS A 1013 0.99 14.30 16.30
N THR A 1014 0.79 15.57 15.95
CA THR A 1014 1.61 16.66 16.51
C THR A 1014 1.28 16.93 17.97
N TRP A 1015 0.03 16.75 18.40
CA TRP A 1015 -0.41 16.91 19.78
C TRP A 1015 0.33 15.97 20.72
N PHE A 1016 0.43 14.69 20.33
CA PHE A 1016 1.10 13.64 21.09
C PHE A 1016 2.57 13.42 20.69
N SER A 1017 3.15 14.31 19.87
CA SER A 1017 4.58 14.35 19.64
C SER A 1017 5.32 14.91 20.86
N LEU A 1018 6.53 14.42 21.09
CA LEU A 1018 7.36 14.88 22.21
C LEU A 1018 7.90 16.30 21.97
N GLN A 1019 8.07 17.06 23.04
CA GLN A 1019 8.90 18.27 23.05
C GLN A 1019 10.38 17.90 23.10
N SER A 1020 11.25 18.81 22.65
CA SER A 1020 12.71 18.63 22.58
C SER A 1020 13.38 18.25 23.89
N SER A 1021 12.82 18.71 25.01
CA SER A 1021 13.32 18.43 26.35
C SER A 1021 12.62 17.25 27.02
N SER A 1022 11.82 16.47 26.28
CA SER A 1022 11.06 15.38 26.86
C SER A 1022 11.98 14.30 27.46
N PRO A 1023 11.70 13.83 28.68
CA PRO A 1023 12.43 12.71 29.27
C PRO A 1023 12.11 11.37 28.58
N MET A 1024 11.17 11.33 27.65
CA MET A 1024 10.78 10.12 26.89
C MET A 1024 11.67 9.89 25.67
N ILE A 1025 12.46 10.89 25.28
CA ILE A 1025 13.41 10.78 24.18
C ILE A 1025 14.53 9.79 24.57
N ASN A 1026 14.82 8.83 23.69
CA ASN A 1026 15.81 7.76 23.87
C ASN A 1026 15.62 6.94 25.16
N ALA A 1027 14.39 6.87 25.67
CA ALA A 1027 14.10 6.29 26.97
C ALA A 1027 13.62 4.84 26.92
N GLY A 1028 13.17 4.37 25.76
CA GLY A 1028 12.61 3.04 25.54
C GLY A 1028 13.66 1.94 25.43
N THR A 1029 13.18 0.71 25.30
CA THR A 1029 13.96 -0.48 24.98
C THR A 1029 13.72 -0.91 23.55
N ASN A 1030 14.72 -1.54 22.91
CA ASN A 1030 14.53 -2.13 21.59
C ASN A 1030 13.45 -3.23 21.66
N VAL A 1031 12.39 -3.07 20.87
CA VAL A 1031 11.27 -4.02 20.75
C VAL A 1031 11.18 -4.63 19.34
N GLY A 1032 12.25 -4.51 18.55
CA GLY A 1032 12.38 -5.16 17.24
C GLY A 1032 12.13 -4.25 16.03
N PHE A 1033 12.16 -2.93 16.19
CA PHE A 1033 12.15 -1.97 15.08
C PHE A 1033 13.38 -1.06 15.10
N THR A 1034 13.84 -0.63 13.92
CA THR A 1034 15.02 0.22 13.76
C THR A 1034 14.67 1.68 14.02
N VAL A 1035 15.32 2.30 14.99
CA VAL A 1035 15.33 3.76 15.14
C VAL A 1035 16.62 4.34 14.55
N PRO A 1036 16.56 5.44 13.77
CA PRO A 1036 17.72 5.99 13.07
C PRO A 1036 18.90 6.36 13.98
N ASP A 1037 18.63 6.78 15.22
CA ASP A 1037 19.62 7.19 16.20
C ASP A 1037 19.21 6.74 17.62
N GLY A 1038 20.10 6.04 18.33
CA GLY A 1038 19.94 5.75 19.77
C GLY A 1038 18.94 4.66 20.15
N LYS A 1039 18.24 4.86 21.28
CA LYS A 1039 17.18 3.97 21.79
C LYS A 1039 15.83 4.52 21.33
N PRO A 1040 14.80 3.68 21.16
CA PRO A 1040 13.50 4.20 20.77
C PRO A 1040 12.94 5.14 21.83
N ASP A 1041 12.21 6.16 21.39
CA ASP A 1041 11.42 6.99 22.27
C ASP A 1041 10.29 6.17 22.90
N MET A 1042 9.82 6.58 24.08
CA MET A 1042 8.56 6.04 24.62
C MET A 1042 7.38 6.76 24.00
N GLY A 1043 6.27 6.05 23.78
CA GLY A 1043 5.07 6.57 23.14
C GLY A 1043 5.00 6.27 21.66
N ALA A 1044 4.06 6.92 20.97
CA ALA A 1044 3.66 6.57 19.61
C ALA A 1044 4.51 7.19 18.50
N PHE A 1045 5.34 8.19 18.83
CA PHE A 1045 6.10 8.95 17.85
C PHE A 1045 7.52 9.20 18.37
N GLU A 1046 8.49 9.03 17.49
CA GLU A 1046 9.86 9.51 17.69
C GLU A 1046 9.91 11.05 17.57
N TYR A 1047 10.81 11.68 18.31
CA TYR A 1047 10.98 13.14 18.39
C TYR A 1047 11.58 13.81 17.14
#